data_AF-A0A951X7N9-F1
#
_entry.id   AF-A0A951X7N9-F1
#
_cell.length_a   1.000
_cell.length_b   1.000
_cell.length_c   1.000
_cell.angle_alpha   90.00
_cell.angle_beta   90.00
_cell.angle_gamma   90.00
#
_symmetry.space_group_name_H-M   'P 1'
#
loop_
_entity.id
_entity.type
_entity.pdbx_description
1 polymer ?
#
loop_
_entity_poly.entity_id
_entity_poly.type
_entity_poly.pdbx_seq_one_letter_code
_entity_poly.pdbx_strand_id
1 'polypeptide(L)'
;MPNFCMHSGKKYSFVAIVSSIALLIVSCGQPPKYPGPLTAEESMKTFQFAEDFHAEIFATEPLVIDPVTMQFDEEGNAYVVAMLDAYKPDSVKGRDKILMLKDLNQDGRADTAIVFADSLKEATSILPWKGGLLISAAPHIMYYKDTDGDGRADQKEILFTGFFTGNEEAQITNLSFGIDNWIYANNTGQAGEVSYTRKPDSPKVKMQGSDFRFRLDRDLFEATTGPGQFGLAIDDYGHRFFTNNTLHIRQVVTAKRYLDRNPYLPNNLKTAVTNISDHELDMFQKSETPYWRQVRTDRRNKEYQEKKLDRVEYARDKFTGASGGTFYGGDAYPAEYYGNIFTTDVAGNLVHRDILTESPDAPFFVAKRGEQEKDKEFMASTDSWFRPANFSVGPDGNLYVIDMYRQHIETPLSIPLDLQEDMDFNAGNAMGRIYRIVYKDSDRSKWVKPDLGNASSEQLVQTLTHKNQWWRITAQRLLLERHDKSVIPQVKKLFAEHEDPRVRVRALFVLEGLDALDANIVGAALKDPEWGIRENAAILAEGFPACFDALVSLTEDPSLRVAYQATLSLGNFNNKNIIPSLTKVLLQHGASRWFRVAVLSTETGSSPELLDALEKSGFSGKGEDWKTDFLNELSEIIGARNNKTQVRKMIDLASKASQDGWQSAIVKGLSKGLQNIKDAGNETKGKLKAIIEEAGKESAKALEELKTFYSSIAEK
;
A
#
# COMPACT_ATOMS: atom_id res chain seq x y z
N MET A 1 40.06 4.46 -106.77
CA MET A 1 41.27 5.24 -106.44
C MET A 1 40.84 6.65 -106.11
N PRO A 2 41.33 7.28 -105.04
CA PRO A 2 41.95 6.78 -103.79
C PRO A 2 41.11 7.25 -102.55
N ASN A 3 41.33 6.97 -101.26
CA ASN A 3 42.14 6.07 -100.46
C ASN A 3 41.74 6.24 -98.96
N PHE A 4 41.78 5.13 -98.20
CA PHE A 4 42.11 4.99 -96.75
C PHE A 4 41.18 5.58 -95.64
N CYS A 5 40.63 4.77 -94.70
CA CYS A 5 41.23 4.17 -93.47
C CYS A 5 41.82 5.23 -92.51
N MET A 6 41.49 5.39 -91.22
CA MET A 6 41.34 4.44 -90.09
C MET A 6 40.80 5.18 -88.83
N HIS A 7 40.09 4.45 -87.93
CA HIS A 7 40.15 4.39 -86.43
C HIS A 7 40.44 5.69 -85.61
N SER A 8 39.86 5.99 -84.43
CA SER A 8 39.21 5.20 -83.38
C SER A 8 38.58 6.13 -82.31
N GLY A 9 37.54 5.63 -81.63
CA GLY A 9 37.17 5.83 -80.22
C GLY A 9 37.28 7.20 -79.53
N LYS A 10 36.12 7.75 -79.15
CA LYS A 10 35.66 7.91 -77.74
C LYS A 10 34.34 8.68 -77.71
N LYS A 11 33.29 8.07 -77.15
CA LYS A 11 32.03 8.73 -76.80
C LYS A 11 32.25 9.54 -75.52
N TYR A 12 31.93 10.84 -75.54
CA TYR A 12 31.63 11.61 -74.35
C TYR A 12 30.25 12.23 -74.51
N SER A 13 29.34 11.83 -73.62
CA SER A 13 27.98 12.34 -73.53
C SER A 13 27.96 13.81 -73.12
N PHE A 14 27.17 14.57 -73.86
CA PHE A 14 26.42 15.74 -73.41
C PHE A 14 25.51 15.33 -72.23
N VAL A 15 25.76 15.83 -71.01
CA VAL A 15 24.79 16.33 -70.02
C VAL A 15 25.60 16.94 -68.88
N ALA A 16 25.68 18.27 -68.82
CA ALA A 16 26.03 19.01 -67.62
C ALA A 16 25.27 20.34 -67.68
N ILE A 17 24.80 20.82 -66.53
CA ILE A 17 23.94 22.00 -66.31
C ILE A 17 22.43 21.67 -66.29
N VAL A 18 22.00 20.79 -65.36
CA VAL A 18 20.82 20.97 -64.47
C VAL A 18 20.98 20.00 -63.28
N SER A 19 21.94 20.22 -62.38
CA SER A 19 22.07 19.46 -61.11
C SER A 19 22.92 20.23 -60.09
N SER A 20 22.56 21.48 -59.77
CA SER A 20 23.30 22.24 -58.73
C SER A 20 22.48 23.22 -57.89
N ILE A 21 21.14 23.15 -57.91
CA ILE A 21 20.27 23.92 -56.98
C ILE A 21 19.17 23.02 -56.41
N ALA A 22 19.55 21.89 -55.80
CA ALA A 22 18.64 21.04 -55.03
C ALA A 22 19.35 20.33 -53.86
N LEU A 23 20.47 20.87 -53.39
CA LEU A 23 21.08 20.46 -52.14
C LEU A 23 21.30 21.70 -51.28
N LEU A 24 20.92 21.60 -50.00
CA LEU A 24 21.03 22.58 -48.92
C LEU A 24 19.85 23.56 -48.75
N ILE A 25 18.66 22.99 -48.57
CA ILE A 25 17.77 23.47 -47.48
C ILE A 25 17.57 22.27 -46.53
N VAL A 26 18.65 21.75 -45.96
CA VAL A 26 18.54 21.12 -44.65
C VAL A 26 18.42 22.30 -43.72
N SER A 27 17.19 22.63 -43.34
CA SER A 27 16.95 23.51 -42.21
C SER A 27 17.79 22.97 -41.06
N CYS A 28 18.77 23.74 -40.59
CA CYS A 28 19.40 23.55 -39.29
C CYS A 28 18.33 23.83 -38.21
N GLY A 29 17.27 23.04 -38.17
CA GLY A 29 16.41 22.94 -37.02
C GLY A 29 17.20 22.19 -35.95
N GLN A 30 17.27 22.75 -34.75
CA GLN A 30 17.73 21.96 -33.62
C GLN A 30 16.84 20.71 -33.51
N PRO A 31 17.40 19.53 -33.19
CA PRO A 31 16.59 18.34 -32.94
C PRO A 31 15.53 18.68 -31.88
N PRO A 32 14.29 18.17 -32.02
CA PRO A 32 13.25 18.41 -31.02
C PRO A 32 13.76 17.95 -29.66
N LYS A 33 13.57 18.77 -28.62
CA LYS A 33 14.03 18.47 -27.25
C LYS A 33 13.39 17.22 -26.66
N TYR A 34 12.24 16.82 -27.18
CA TYR A 34 11.51 15.62 -26.77
C TYR A 34 11.25 14.72 -27.98
N PRO A 35 11.44 13.39 -27.85
CA PRO A 35 11.04 12.45 -28.89
C PRO A 35 9.51 12.46 -29.05
N GLY A 36 9.04 12.14 -30.25
CA GLY A 36 7.62 11.90 -30.51
C GLY A 36 7.15 10.53 -29.97
N PRO A 37 5.83 10.29 -29.94
CA PRO A 37 5.28 9.02 -29.51
C PRO A 37 5.64 7.89 -30.49
N LEU A 38 5.82 6.69 -29.96
CA LEU A 38 5.96 5.44 -30.73
C LEU A 38 4.60 4.75 -30.86
N THR A 39 4.44 3.88 -31.86
CA THR A 39 3.32 2.91 -31.86
C THR A 39 3.46 1.92 -30.70
N ALA A 40 2.38 1.20 -30.36
CA ALA A 40 2.42 0.20 -29.29
C ALA A 40 3.46 -0.90 -29.56
N GLU A 41 3.53 -1.39 -30.80
CA GLU A 41 4.50 -2.40 -31.23
C GLU A 41 5.95 -1.88 -31.23
N GLU A 42 6.17 -0.60 -31.53
CA GLU A 42 7.49 0.02 -31.45
C GLU A 42 7.91 0.27 -30.00
N SER A 43 7.01 0.75 -29.16
CA SER A 43 7.25 0.97 -27.73
C SER A 43 7.61 -0.35 -27.04
N MET A 44 6.88 -1.44 -27.30
CA MET A 44 7.22 -2.76 -26.75
C MET A 44 8.62 -3.26 -27.10
N LYS A 45 9.16 -2.92 -28.28
CA LYS A 45 10.53 -3.29 -28.67
C LYS A 45 11.59 -2.59 -27.83
N THR A 46 11.22 -1.52 -27.12
CA THR A 46 12.13 -0.79 -26.21
C THR A 46 12.17 -1.39 -24.80
N PHE A 47 11.28 -2.34 -24.49
CA PHE A 47 11.24 -3.00 -23.19
C PHE A 47 12.41 -3.98 -23.04
N GLN A 48 13.09 -3.90 -21.91
CA GLN A 48 14.16 -4.78 -21.51
C GLN A 48 13.73 -5.50 -20.25
N PHE A 49 13.62 -6.82 -20.31
CA PHE A 49 13.29 -7.66 -19.17
C PHE A 49 14.56 -8.21 -18.50
N ALA A 50 14.51 -8.40 -17.18
CA ALA A 50 15.61 -9.03 -16.45
C ALA A 50 15.73 -10.53 -16.72
N GLU A 51 14.59 -11.18 -16.99
CA GLU A 51 14.44 -12.62 -17.16
C GLU A 51 13.62 -12.95 -18.42
N ASP A 52 13.22 -14.22 -18.56
CA ASP A 52 12.55 -14.79 -19.72
C ASP A 52 11.06 -14.40 -19.84
N PHE A 53 10.80 -13.09 -19.93
CA PHE A 53 9.47 -12.51 -20.12
C PHE A 53 9.39 -11.72 -21.42
N HIS A 54 8.16 -11.59 -21.93
CA HIS A 54 7.83 -10.64 -22.97
C HIS A 54 6.50 -9.95 -22.67
N ALA A 55 6.29 -8.78 -23.27
CA ALA A 55 5.01 -8.11 -23.25
C ALA A 55 4.15 -8.55 -24.45
N GLU A 56 2.83 -8.56 -24.26
CA GLU A 56 1.83 -8.68 -25.31
C GLU A 56 0.81 -7.55 -25.16
N ILE A 57 0.32 -7.02 -26.27
CA ILE A 57 -0.73 -6.00 -26.23
C ILE A 57 -2.03 -6.64 -25.81
N PHE A 58 -2.65 -6.16 -24.71
CA PHE A 58 -4.04 -6.47 -24.37
C PHE A 58 -4.99 -5.42 -24.96
N ALA A 59 -4.70 -4.13 -24.78
CA ALA A 59 -5.50 -3.05 -25.35
C ALA A 59 -4.64 -1.80 -25.61
N THR A 60 -4.98 -1.02 -26.63
CA THR A 60 -4.34 0.26 -27.00
C THR A 60 -5.40 1.27 -27.41
N GLU A 61 -4.98 2.52 -27.64
CA GLU A 61 -5.81 3.49 -28.37
C GLU A 61 -6.36 2.89 -29.70
N PRO A 62 -7.62 3.19 -30.09
CA PRO A 62 -8.59 4.05 -29.39
C PRO A 62 -9.46 3.31 -28.35
N LEU A 63 -9.24 2.01 -28.10
CA LEU A 63 -10.07 1.23 -27.15
C LEU A 63 -9.88 1.70 -25.71
N VAL A 64 -8.67 2.12 -25.36
CA VAL A 64 -8.32 2.64 -24.04
C VAL A 64 -7.45 3.88 -24.20
N ILE A 65 -7.69 4.89 -23.36
CA ILE A 65 -6.95 6.15 -23.31
C ILE A 65 -6.79 6.57 -21.85
N ASP A 66 -5.62 7.11 -21.50
CA ASP A 66 -5.26 7.53 -20.13
C ASP A 66 -5.67 6.53 -19.02
N PRO A 67 -5.36 5.22 -19.15
CA PRO A 67 -5.77 4.26 -18.13
C PRO A 67 -4.94 4.41 -16.85
N VAL A 68 -5.61 4.36 -15.69
CA VAL A 68 -4.95 4.48 -14.36
C VAL A 68 -5.15 3.26 -13.46
N THR A 69 -6.18 2.45 -13.70
CA THR A 69 -6.41 1.19 -12.99
C THR A 69 -7.28 0.24 -13.82
N MET A 70 -7.21 -1.06 -13.53
CA MET A 70 -8.02 -2.10 -14.18
C MET A 70 -8.37 -3.23 -13.20
N GLN A 71 -9.60 -3.75 -13.31
CA GLN A 71 -10.06 -4.93 -12.56
C GLN A 71 -10.88 -5.86 -13.44
N PHE A 72 -10.80 -7.17 -13.18
CA PHE A 72 -11.64 -8.18 -13.83
C PHE A 72 -12.85 -8.53 -12.95
N ASP A 73 -14.05 -8.59 -13.53
CA ASP A 73 -15.25 -9.13 -12.87
C ASP A 73 -15.31 -10.67 -12.92
N GLU A 74 -16.29 -11.24 -12.24
CA GLU A 74 -16.50 -12.68 -12.10
C GLU A 74 -16.80 -13.43 -13.41
N GLU A 75 -17.09 -12.71 -14.50
CA GLU A 75 -17.24 -13.20 -15.88
C GLU A 75 -15.96 -13.01 -16.73
N GLY A 76 -14.92 -12.39 -16.16
CA GLY A 76 -13.65 -12.11 -16.82
C GLY A 76 -13.67 -10.87 -17.72
N ASN A 77 -14.66 -9.99 -17.62
CA ASN A 77 -14.65 -8.68 -18.29
C ASN A 77 -13.65 -7.76 -17.59
N ALA A 78 -12.82 -7.05 -18.37
CA ALA A 78 -11.88 -6.08 -17.83
C ALA A 78 -12.52 -4.68 -17.78
N TYR A 79 -12.66 -4.11 -16.58
CA TYR A 79 -13.05 -2.71 -16.41
C TYR A 79 -11.81 -1.86 -16.20
N VAL A 80 -11.78 -0.69 -16.84
CA VAL A 80 -10.64 0.24 -16.82
C VAL A 80 -11.14 1.64 -16.49
N VAL A 81 -10.44 2.33 -15.58
CA VAL A 81 -10.66 3.76 -15.36
C VAL A 81 -9.82 4.54 -16.36
N ALA A 82 -10.48 5.34 -17.21
CA ALA A 82 -9.87 6.30 -18.11
C ALA A 82 -9.94 7.70 -17.48
N MET A 83 -8.80 8.23 -17.04
CA MET A 83 -8.68 9.51 -16.32
C MET A 83 -8.48 10.66 -17.31
N LEU A 84 -9.55 11.02 -18.01
CA LEU A 84 -9.53 12.02 -19.08
C LEU A 84 -9.30 13.44 -18.57
N ASP A 85 -9.49 13.70 -17.28
CA ASP A 85 -9.44 15.06 -16.71
C ASP A 85 -8.01 15.53 -16.36
N ALA A 86 -7.02 14.64 -16.36
CA ALA A 86 -5.67 14.93 -15.87
C ALA A 86 -5.00 16.14 -16.57
N TYR A 87 -4.71 17.18 -15.78
CA TYR A 87 -4.10 18.45 -16.19
C TYR A 87 -4.89 19.29 -17.20
N LYS A 88 -6.22 19.09 -17.27
CA LYS A 88 -7.09 19.82 -18.20
C LYS A 88 -7.80 21.03 -17.56
N PRO A 89 -8.20 22.03 -18.37
CA PRO A 89 -8.98 23.17 -17.88
C PRO A 89 -10.28 22.74 -17.20
N ASP A 90 -10.82 23.58 -16.29
CA ASP A 90 -12.06 23.29 -15.57
C ASP A 90 -13.28 22.95 -16.46
N SER A 91 -13.30 23.42 -17.71
CA SER A 91 -14.35 23.11 -18.69
C SER A 91 -14.37 21.65 -19.17
N VAL A 92 -13.33 20.89 -18.84
CA VAL A 92 -13.17 19.48 -19.21
C VAL A 92 -13.36 18.56 -18.00
N LYS A 93 -13.40 19.09 -16.76
CA LYS A 93 -13.64 18.31 -15.54
C LYS A 93 -14.98 17.57 -15.57
N GLY A 94 -14.99 16.37 -14.99
CA GLY A 94 -16.13 15.48 -14.97
C GLY A 94 -16.27 14.65 -16.25
N ARG A 95 -15.17 14.30 -16.94
CA ARG A 95 -15.23 13.50 -18.18
C ARG A 95 -14.61 12.12 -18.06
N ASP A 96 -14.11 11.74 -16.89
CA ASP A 96 -13.57 10.41 -16.67
C ASP A 96 -14.63 9.34 -16.97
N LYS A 97 -14.14 8.19 -17.45
CA LYS A 97 -14.98 7.07 -17.87
C LYS A 97 -14.51 5.78 -17.23
N ILE A 98 -15.46 4.87 -17.07
CA ILE A 98 -15.18 3.46 -16.86
C ILE A 98 -15.48 2.74 -18.16
N LEU A 99 -14.47 2.09 -18.72
CA LEU A 99 -14.55 1.31 -19.94
C LEU A 99 -14.61 -0.17 -19.57
N MET A 100 -15.53 -0.92 -20.17
CA MET A 100 -15.55 -2.38 -20.13
C MET A 100 -14.94 -2.90 -21.44
N LEU A 101 -13.77 -3.50 -21.35
CA LEU A 101 -13.04 -4.10 -22.47
C LEU A 101 -13.44 -5.57 -22.61
N LYS A 102 -13.75 -5.99 -23.84
CA LYS A 102 -14.13 -7.36 -24.16
C LYS A 102 -13.22 -7.96 -25.22
N ASP A 103 -12.65 -9.10 -24.88
CA ASP A 103 -12.05 -10.06 -25.81
C ASP A 103 -13.16 -11.02 -26.27
N LEU A 104 -13.61 -10.83 -27.51
CA LEU A 104 -14.72 -11.58 -28.11
C LEU A 104 -14.23 -12.87 -28.76
N ASN A 105 -12.98 -12.90 -29.22
CA ASN A 105 -12.40 -14.00 -29.97
C ASN A 105 -11.48 -14.92 -29.14
N GLN A 106 -11.23 -14.54 -27.88
CA GLN A 106 -10.41 -15.25 -26.89
C GLN A 106 -8.91 -15.30 -27.24
N ASP A 107 -8.43 -14.36 -28.05
CA ASP A 107 -7.02 -14.18 -28.40
C ASP A 107 -6.26 -13.28 -27.40
N GLY A 108 -6.87 -13.00 -26.24
CA GLY A 108 -6.41 -12.15 -25.14
C GLY A 108 -5.99 -10.77 -25.56
N ARG A 109 -6.62 -10.25 -26.60
CA ARG A 109 -6.69 -8.83 -26.91
C ARG A 109 -8.13 -8.37 -26.77
N ALA A 110 -8.32 -7.15 -26.29
CA ALA A 110 -9.63 -6.54 -26.33
C ALA A 110 -10.00 -6.22 -27.78
N ASP A 111 -11.17 -6.69 -28.23
CA ASP A 111 -11.73 -6.36 -29.54
C ASP A 111 -12.62 -5.09 -29.46
N THR A 112 -13.25 -4.86 -28.30
CA THR A 112 -14.22 -3.78 -28.12
C THR A 112 -14.12 -3.12 -26.76
N ALA A 113 -14.57 -1.86 -26.68
CA ALA A 113 -14.68 -1.08 -25.45
C ALA A 113 -16.10 -0.51 -25.34
N ILE A 114 -16.78 -0.79 -24.23
CA ILE A 114 -18.11 -0.25 -23.90
C ILE A 114 -17.93 0.78 -22.79
N VAL A 115 -18.57 1.95 -22.93
CA VAL A 115 -18.60 2.94 -21.83
C VAL A 115 -19.62 2.48 -20.80
N PHE A 116 -19.12 1.84 -19.74
CA PHE A 116 -19.94 1.37 -18.62
C PHE A 116 -20.47 2.53 -17.79
N ALA A 117 -19.60 3.49 -17.49
CA ALA A 117 -19.95 4.73 -16.80
C ALA A 117 -19.16 5.91 -17.36
N ASP A 118 -19.75 7.09 -17.28
CA ASP A 118 -19.14 8.35 -17.68
C ASP A 118 -19.51 9.46 -16.70
N SER A 119 -19.08 10.69 -17.01
CA SER A 119 -19.40 11.88 -16.24
C SER A 119 -18.84 11.84 -14.81
N LEU A 120 -17.76 11.08 -14.62
CA LEU A 120 -17.05 10.96 -13.35
C LEU A 120 -16.01 12.06 -13.24
N LYS A 121 -15.78 12.55 -12.03
CA LYS A 121 -14.76 13.54 -11.75
C LYS A 121 -13.61 12.87 -11.00
N GLU A 122 -12.42 12.85 -11.59
CA GLU A 122 -11.19 12.37 -10.96
C GLU A 122 -11.37 10.95 -10.38
N ALA A 123 -11.83 10.01 -11.22
CA ALA A 123 -11.99 8.61 -10.83
C ALA A 123 -10.61 7.97 -10.63
N THR A 124 -10.42 7.29 -9.50
CA THR A 124 -9.10 6.79 -9.09
C THR A 124 -9.03 5.26 -8.96
N SER A 125 -10.16 4.60 -8.68
CA SER A 125 -10.18 3.16 -8.46
C SER A 125 -11.56 2.55 -8.68
N ILE A 126 -11.56 1.24 -8.96
CA ILE A 126 -12.75 0.41 -9.15
C ILE A 126 -12.56 -0.94 -8.46
N LEU A 127 -13.65 -1.58 -8.02
CA LEU A 127 -13.66 -2.93 -7.47
C LEU A 127 -15.00 -3.60 -7.79
N PRO A 128 -15.04 -4.78 -8.44
CA PRO A 128 -16.31 -5.45 -8.71
C PRO A 128 -16.97 -5.97 -7.42
N TRP A 129 -18.29 -5.79 -7.33
CA TRP A 129 -19.11 -6.09 -6.15
C TRP A 129 -20.58 -6.32 -6.54
N LYS A 130 -21.20 -7.43 -6.12
CA LYS A 130 -22.64 -7.72 -6.35
C LYS A 130 -23.11 -7.53 -7.80
N GLY A 131 -22.30 -7.95 -8.78
CA GLY A 131 -22.58 -7.77 -10.22
C GLY A 131 -22.56 -6.31 -10.69
N GLY A 132 -21.88 -5.42 -9.98
CA GLY A 132 -21.60 -4.04 -10.36
C GLY A 132 -20.19 -3.63 -9.94
N LEU A 133 -19.92 -2.33 -9.88
CA LEU A 133 -18.63 -1.77 -9.48
C LEU A 133 -18.80 -0.81 -8.29
N LEU A 134 -17.91 -0.96 -7.32
CA LEU A 134 -17.56 0.13 -6.42
C LEU A 134 -16.57 1.05 -7.13
N ILE A 135 -16.76 2.36 -7.02
CA ILE A 135 -15.97 3.37 -7.72
C ILE A 135 -15.52 4.43 -6.72
N SER A 136 -14.23 4.73 -6.64
CA SER A 136 -13.72 5.89 -5.91
C SER A 136 -13.49 7.06 -6.87
N ALA A 137 -14.15 8.18 -6.56
CA ALA A 137 -14.00 9.45 -7.26
C ALA A 137 -14.34 10.54 -6.25
N ALA A 138 -13.32 11.20 -5.69
CA ALA A 138 -13.52 12.07 -4.53
C ALA A 138 -14.51 13.21 -4.85
N PRO A 139 -15.43 13.56 -3.94
CA PRO A 139 -15.47 13.20 -2.52
C PRO A 139 -16.26 11.92 -2.22
N HIS A 140 -16.47 11.03 -3.19
CA HIS A 140 -17.38 9.89 -3.09
C HIS A 140 -16.71 8.53 -3.27
N ILE A 141 -17.29 7.52 -2.59
CA ILE A 141 -17.26 6.13 -3.05
C ILE A 141 -18.68 5.76 -3.46
N MET A 142 -18.85 5.24 -4.67
CA MET A 142 -20.14 4.97 -5.31
C MET A 142 -20.31 3.49 -5.64
N TYR A 143 -21.55 3.06 -5.87
CA TYR A 143 -21.90 1.74 -6.39
C TYR A 143 -22.73 1.88 -7.67
N TYR A 144 -22.18 1.42 -8.78
CA TYR A 144 -22.80 1.48 -10.10
C TYR A 144 -23.01 0.07 -10.64
N LYS A 145 -24.18 -0.20 -11.21
CA LYS A 145 -24.53 -1.52 -11.74
C LYS A 145 -25.34 -1.38 -13.03
N ASP A 146 -25.12 -2.33 -13.93
CA ASP A 146 -25.98 -2.61 -15.08
C ASP A 146 -27.05 -3.62 -14.66
N THR A 147 -28.32 -3.25 -14.75
CA THR A 147 -29.44 -4.13 -14.37
C THR A 147 -30.20 -4.72 -15.55
N ASP A 148 -29.91 -4.32 -16.79
CA ASP A 148 -30.61 -4.79 -18.00
C ASP A 148 -29.71 -5.55 -19.00
N GLY A 149 -28.40 -5.55 -18.78
CA GLY A 149 -27.40 -6.31 -19.52
C GLY A 149 -26.90 -5.61 -20.79
N ASP A 150 -27.15 -4.32 -20.97
CA ASP A 150 -26.67 -3.55 -22.13
C ASP A 150 -25.18 -3.14 -22.03
N GLY A 151 -24.54 -3.41 -20.88
CA GLY A 151 -23.17 -3.07 -20.57
C GLY A 151 -22.96 -1.67 -20.01
N ARG A 152 -24.03 -0.95 -19.64
CA ARG A 152 -24.01 0.40 -19.09
C ARG A 152 -24.66 0.45 -17.71
N ALA A 153 -24.08 1.23 -16.81
CA ALA A 153 -24.63 1.40 -15.48
C ALA A 153 -25.90 2.26 -15.50
N ASP A 154 -27.03 1.66 -15.12
CA ASP A 154 -28.34 2.29 -14.95
C ASP A 154 -28.70 2.52 -13.47
N GLN A 155 -28.19 1.67 -12.58
CA GLN A 155 -28.25 1.86 -11.13
C GLN A 155 -27.01 2.61 -10.65
N LYS A 156 -27.21 3.75 -9.98
CA LYS A 156 -26.13 4.59 -9.45
C LYS A 156 -26.44 5.04 -8.03
N GLU A 157 -25.52 4.78 -7.10
CA GLU A 157 -25.66 5.13 -5.70
C GLU A 157 -24.35 5.73 -5.16
N ILE A 158 -24.44 6.80 -4.35
CA ILE A 158 -23.33 7.27 -3.52
C ILE A 158 -23.40 6.50 -2.21
N LEU A 159 -22.37 5.72 -1.86
CA LEU A 159 -22.31 4.99 -0.60
C LEU A 159 -21.64 5.82 0.49
N PHE A 160 -20.46 6.38 0.20
CA PHE A 160 -19.72 7.19 1.15
C PHE A 160 -19.44 8.56 0.56
N THR A 161 -19.45 9.59 1.41
CA THR A 161 -19.08 10.96 1.02
C THR A 161 -18.34 11.68 2.13
N GLY A 162 -17.53 12.68 1.77
CA GLY A 162 -16.76 13.52 2.69
C GLY A 162 -15.24 13.34 2.59
N PHE A 163 -14.76 12.66 1.53
CA PHE A 163 -13.33 12.53 1.24
C PHE A 163 -12.73 13.83 0.70
N PHE A 164 -11.42 13.97 0.84
CA PHE A 164 -10.65 15.14 0.42
C PHE A 164 -10.62 15.30 -1.11
N THR A 165 -10.75 16.54 -1.59
CA THR A 165 -10.74 16.88 -3.03
C THR A 165 -9.75 18.01 -3.38
N GLY A 166 -8.90 18.43 -2.45
CA GLY A 166 -8.05 19.61 -2.63
C GLY A 166 -6.80 19.37 -3.49
N ASN A 167 -6.46 18.12 -3.75
CA ASN A 167 -5.33 17.70 -4.59
C ASN A 167 -5.65 16.35 -5.23
N GLU A 168 -5.54 16.27 -6.56
CA GLU A 168 -5.78 15.07 -7.37
C GLU A 168 -4.79 13.92 -7.02
N GLU A 169 -3.54 14.24 -6.67
CA GLU A 169 -2.50 13.26 -6.30
C GLU A 169 -2.68 12.63 -4.90
N ALA A 170 -3.64 13.13 -4.11
CA ALA A 170 -3.82 12.74 -2.72
C ALA A 170 -5.25 12.29 -2.40
N GLN A 171 -6.03 11.93 -3.43
CA GLN A 171 -7.40 11.49 -3.24
C GLN A 171 -7.49 10.05 -2.72
N ILE A 172 -8.69 9.68 -2.27
CA ILE A 172 -9.03 8.30 -1.94
C ILE A 172 -8.85 7.42 -3.20
N THR A 173 -8.21 6.27 -3.07
CA THR A 173 -7.86 5.37 -4.20
C THR A 173 -7.63 3.92 -3.74
N ASN A 174 -7.33 3.03 -4.68
CA ASN A 174 -6.97 1.62 -4.49
C ASN A 174 -7.99 0.83 -3.64
N LEU A 175 -9.22 0.68 -4.15
CA LEU A 175 -10.23 -0.20 -3.57
C LEU A 175 -9.76 -1.67 -3.70
N SER A 176 -9.48 -2.32 -2.57
CA SER A 176 -8.96 -3.70 -2.52
C SER A 176 -9.75 -4.56 -1.54
N PHE A 177 -10.25 -5.72 -1.99
CA PHE A 177 -10.94 -6.70 -1.13
C PHE A 177 -9.91 -7.56 -0.37
N GLY A 178 -9.92 -7.45 0.96
CA GLY A 178 -9.06 -8.21 1.85
C GLY A 178 -9.61 -9.59 2.18
N ILE A 179 -8.72 -10.50 2.59
CA ILE A 179 -9.10 -11.85 3.03
C ILE A 179 -10.04 -11.84 4.25
N ASP A 180 -9.99 -10.79 5.06
CA ASP A 180 -10.80 -10.57 6.25
C ASP A 180 -12.21 -10.04 5.95
N ASN A 181 -12.63 -10.13 4.68
CA ASN A 181 -13.90 -9.62 4.13
C ASN A 181 -14.03 -8.08 4.16
N TRP A 182 -13.00 -7.34 4.57
CA TRP A 182 -12.99 -5.88 4.51
C TRP A 182 -12.55 -5.37 3.13
N ILE A 183 -13.12 -4.26 2.69
CA ILE A 183 -12.63 -3.50 1.56
C ILE A 183 -11.79 -2.35 2.10
N TYR A 184 -10.57 -2.20 1.59
CA TYR A 184 -9.61 -1.18 1.98
C TYR A 184 -9.47 -0.12 0.88
N ALA A 185 -9.16 1.12 1.26
CA ALA A 185 -8.82 2.20 0.35
C ALA A 185 -7.77 3.13 0.97
N ASN A 186 -6.78 3.52 0.16
CA ASN A 186 -5.76 4.50 0.52
C ASN A 186 -6.35 5.90 0.48
N ASN A 187 -6.09 6.72 1.51
CA ASN A 187 -6.58 8.11 1.61
C ASN A 187 -5.43 9.12 1.67
N THR A 188 -4.17 8.67 1.56
CA THR A 188 -2.98 9.54 1.67
C THR A 188 -2.94 10.32 3.00
N GLY A 189 -3.68 9.86 4.01
CA GLY A 189 -3.81 10.51 5.31
C GLY A 189 -4.52 11.87 5.28
N GLN A 190 -5.24 12.19 4.20
CA GLN A 190 -5.92 13.47 4.07
C GLN A 190 -7.08 13.64 5.05
N ALA A 191 -7.37 14.89 5.40
CA ALA A 191 -8.51 15.23 6.24
C ALA A 191 -9.85 15.02 5.51
N GLY A 192 -10.87 14.62 6.25
CA GLY A 192 -12.23 14.45 5.76
C GLY A 192 -13.13 13.96 6.89
N GLU A 193 -14.42 14.23 6.78
CA GLU A 193 -15.45 13.69 7.67
C GLU A 193 -16.40 12.80 6.86
N VAL A 194 -16.09 11.52 6.84
CA VAL A 194 -16.77 10.55 5.97
C VAL A 194 -18.07 10.09 6.61
N SER A 195 -19.13 10.07 5.81
CA SER A 195 -20.46 9.58 6.18
C SER A 195 -20.89 8.44 5.26
N TYR A 196 -21.66 7.49 5.80
CA TYR A 196 -22.28 6.40 5.04
C TYR A 196 -23.74 6.76 4.75
N THR A 197 -24.11 6.91 3.48
CA THR A 197 -25.42 7.42 3.07
C THR A 197 -26.57 6.49 3.45
N ARG A 198 -26.33 5.18 3.52
CA ARG A 198 -27.31 4.20 3.99
C ARG A 198 -27.51 4.22 5.51
N LYS A 199 -26.60 4.86 6.27
CA LYS A 199 -26.70 5.06 7.73
C LYS A 199 -26.38 6.51 8.11
N PRO A 200 -27.25 7.48 7.78
CA PRO A 200 -26.97 8.91 7.96
C PRO A 200 -26.80 9.32 9.44
N ASP A 201 -27.35 8.54 10.38
CA ASP A 201 -27.26 8.80 11.82
C ASP A 201 -25.98 8.25 12.47
N SER A 202 -25.18 7.45 11.74
CA SER A 202 -23.92 6.94 12.27
C SER A 202 -22.88 8.06 12.44
N PRO A 203 -22.01 8.00 13.46
CA PRO A 203 -20.94 8.97 13.63
C PRO A 203 -20.05 9.07 12.39
N LYS A 204 -19.71 10.30 11.99
CA LYS A 204 -18.79 10.52 10.88
C LYS A 204 -17.38 10.04 11.25
N VAL A 205 -16.69 9.46 10.29
CA VAL A 205 -15.30 9.00 10.46
C VAL A 205 -14.35 10.14 10.11
N LYS A 206 -13.46 10.50 11.04
CA LYS A 206 -12.40 11.48 10.81
C LYS A 206 -11.19 10.81 10.16
N MET A 207 -10.82 11.29 8.98
CA MET A 207 -9.84 10.60 8.13
C MET A 207 -8.38 11.07 8.31
N GLN A 208 -8.14 12.19 8.98
CA GLN A 208 -6.80 12.77 9.12
C GLN A 208 -5.78 11.73 9.62
N GLY A 209 -4.72 11.52 8.83
CA GLY A 209 -3.63 10.59 9.13
C GLY A 209 -4.00 9.10 9.00
N SER A 210 -5.15 8.78 8.41
CA SER A 210 -5.65 7.40 8.28
C SER A 210 -6.03 7.08 6.84
N ASP A 211 -6.09 5.79 6.55
CA ASP A 211 -6.74 5.21 5.38
C ASP A 211 -8.17 4.77 5.74
N PHE A 212 -8.95 4.29 4.77
CA PHE A 212 -10.35 3.91 4.98
C PHE A 212 -10.57 2.41 4.78
N ARG A 213 -11.48 1.82 5.56
CA ARG A 213 -12.00 0.48 5.28
C ARG A 213 -13.48 0.33 5.60
N PHE A 214 -14.16 -0.57 4.92
CA PHE A 214 -15.58 -0.84 5.12
C PHE A 214 -15.99 -2.28 4.77
N ARG A 215 -17.13 -2.71 5.29
CA ARG A 215 -17.82 -3.98 5.02
C ARG A 215 -19.27 -3.70 4.69
N LEU A 216 -19.66 -3.95 3.44
CA LEU A 216 -21.04 -3.72 2.98
C LEU A 216 -21.99 -4.86 3.35
N ASP A 217 -21.47 -6.04 3.68
CA ASP A 217 -22.25 -7.18 4.19
C ASP A 217 -22.73 -6.95 5.64
N ARG A 218 -21.99 -6.15 6.41
CA ARG A 218 -22.29 -5.84 7.83
C ARG A 218 -22.55 -4.36 8.10
N ASP A 219 -22.54 -3.53 7.07
CA ASP A 219 -22.63 -2.07 7.18
C ASP A 219 -21.65 -1.47 8.22
N LEU A 220 -20.39 -1.92 8.19
CA LEU A 220 -19.31 -1.42 9.03
C LEU A 220 -18.40 -0.51 8.20
N PHE A 221 -17.88 0.55 8.81
CA PHE A 221 -16.93 1.46 8.16
C PHE A 221 -16.12 2.20 9.21
N GLU A 222 -14.83 2.35 8.96
CA GLU A 222 -13.91 2.98 9.92
C GLU A 222 -12.61 3.46 9.26
N ALA A 223 -11.91 4.31 9.99
CA ALA A 223 -10.54 4.66 9.68
C ALA A 223 -9.62 3.48 9.99
N THR A 224 -8.63 3.23 9.14
CA THR A 224 -7.62 2.18 9.32
C THR A 224 -6.20 2.74 9.18
N THR A 225 -5.21 1.91 9.51
CA THR A 225 -3.79 2.30 9.41
C THR A 225 -3.45 2.66 7.96
N GLY A 226 -2.75 3.79 7.83
CA GLY A 226 -2.16 4.34 6.61
C GLY A 226 -0.98 5.26 6.96
N PRO A 227 -0.59 6.21 6.09
CA PRO A 227 -1.22 6.54 4.81
C PRO A 227 -0.54 5.88 3.61
N GLY A 228 -1.26 5.01 2.90
CA GLY A 228 -0.92 4.62 1.54
C GLY A 228 -1.30 5.71 0.54
N GLN A 229 -0.60 5.77 -0.60
CA GLN A 229 -0.86 6.74 -1.66
C GLN A 229 -1.26 6.02 -2.96
N PHE A 230 -0.30 5.61 -3.80
CA PHE A 230 -0.58 5.22 -5.19
C PHE A 230 -0.86 3.72 -5.42
N GLY A 231 -0.54 2.84 -4.48
CA GLY A 231 -0.88 1.42 -4.56
C GLY A 231 -1.18 0.78 -3.23
N LEU A 232 -1.88 -0.34 -3.30
CA LEU A 232 -2.27 -1.16 -2.14
C LEU A 232 -2.25 -2.64 -2.52
N ALA A 233 -1.16 -3.32 -2.19
CA ALA A 233 -1.05 -4.77 -2.27
C ALA A 233 -1.55 -5.41 -0.97
N ILE A 234 -2.28 -6.52 -1.09
CA ILE A 234 -2.69 -7.37 0.03
C ILE A 234 -2.26 -8.80 -0.29
N ASP A 235 -1.46 -9.42 0.58
CA ASP A 235 -1.02 -10.81 0.40
C ASP A 235 -2.12 -11.84 0.78
N ASP A 236 -1.81 -13.14 0.66
CA ASP A 236 -2.74 -14.21 1.03
C ASP A 236 -3.13 -14.26 2.51
N TYR A 237 -2.40 -13.58 3.38
CA TYR A 237 -2.62 -13.57 4.83
C TYR A 237 -3.18 -12.23 5.34
N GLY A 238 -3.44 -11.27 4.45
CA GLY A 238 -4.05 -9.98 4.77
C GLY A 238 -3.05 -8.87 5.12
N HIS A 239 -1.74 -9.07 4.92
CA HIS A 239 -0.74 -8.02 5.11
C HIS A 239 -0.87 -6.97 4.01
N ARG A 240 -0.87 -5.69 4.41
CA ARG A 240 -1.02 -4.56 3.51
C ARG A 240 0.30 -3.87 3.24
N PHE A 241 0.58 -3.63 1.96
CA PHE A 241 1.74 -2.92 1.47
C PHE A 241 1.33 -1.79 0.55
N PHE A 242 1.99 -0.65 0.63
CA PHE A 242 1.66 0.50 -0.21
C PHE A 242 2.88 1.28 -0.68
N THR A 243 2.67 2.01 -1.76
CA THR A 243 3.62 2.95 -2.34
C THR A 243 3.30 4.39 -1.94
N ASN A 244 4.35 5.20 -1.90
CA ASN A 244 4.33 6.66 -1.90
C ASN A 244 5.25 7.13 -3.02
N ASN A 245 5.12 8.37 -3.50
CA ASN A 245 5.96 8.91 -4.60
C ASN A 245 7.46 8.51 -4.53
N THR A 246 8.06 8.63 -3.35
CA THR A 246 9.49 8.31 -3.15
C THR A 246 9.72 6.89 -2.61
N LEU A 247 8.77 6.30 -1.89
CA LEU A 247 8.96 5.00 -1.22
C LEU A 247 8.19 3.92 -1.98
N HIS A 248 8.91 3.03 -2.64
CA HIS A 248 8.34 1.97 -3.49
C HIS A 248 7.68 0.82 -2.70
N ILE A 249 7.94 0.72 -1.40
CA ILE A 249 7.29 -0.30 -0.58
C ILE A 249 7.28 0.06 0.91
N ARG A 250 6.12 -0.04 1.54
CA ARG A 250 5.95 0.12 2.99
C ARG A 250 4.93 -0.89 3.48
N GLN A 251 5.12 -1.43 4.67
CA GLN A 251 4.19 -2.37 5.29
C GLN A 251 3.43 -1.72 6.44
N VAL A 252 2.13 -2.01 6.54
CA VAL A 252 1.35 -1.86 7.78
C VAL A 252 1.75 -2.97 8.75
N VAL A 253 2.36 -2.59 9.87
CA VAL A 253 2.78 -3.53 10.93
C VAL A 253 1.72 -3.62 12.03
N THR A 254 1.13 -2.49 12.42
CA THR A 254 0.12 -2.45 13.50
C THR A 254 -1.21 -1.93 12.98
N ALA A 255 -2.29 -2.68 13.21
CA ALA A 255 -3.63 -2.19 12.89
C ALA A 255 -4.06 -1.08 13.86
N LYS A 256 -4.69 -0.03 13.31
CA LYS A 256 -5.13 1.18 14.04
C LYS A 256 -6.01 0.87 15.24
N ARG A 257 -6.88 -0.15 15.14
CA ARG A 257 -7.75 -0.59 16.24
C ARG A 257 -6.98 -0.92 17.53
N TYR A 258 -5.75 -1.42 17.43
CA TYR A 258 -4.94 -1.71 18.60
C TYR A 258 -4.30 -0.44 19.18
N LEU A 259 -3.86 0.48 18.32
CA LEU A 259 -3.27 1.75 18.77
C LEU A 259 -4.30 2.65 19.43
N ASP A 260 -5.52 2.69 18.89
CA ASP A 260 -6.62 3.52 19.40
C ASP A 260 -7.20 3.00 20.72
N ARG A 261 -6.96 1.72 21.07
CA ARG A 261 -7.35 1.13 22.36
C ARG A 261 -6.74 1.87 23.55
N ASN A 262 -5.54 2.42 23.40
CA ASN A 262 -4.92 3.28 24.41
C ASN A 262 -4.78 4.72 23.89
N PRO A 263 -5.70 5.65 24.20
CA PRO A 263 -5.64 7.02 23.70
C PRO A 263 -4.40 7.79 24.17
N TYR A 264 -3.78 7.34 25.28
CA TYR A 264 -2.59 7.95 25.88
C TYR A 264 -1.27 7.44 25.31
N LEU A 265 -1.31 6.52 24.33
CA LEU A 265 -0.09 6.02 23.70
C LEU A 265 0.70 7.19 23.05
N PRO A 266 2.03 7.27 23.26
CA PRO A 266 2.87 8.32 22.68
C PRO A 266 2.75 8.37 21.15
N ASN A 267 2.75 9.57 20.57
CA ASN A 267 2.61 9.71 19.11
C ASN A 267 3.75 9.05 18.32
N ASN A 268 4.98 9.03 18.85
CA ASN A 268 6.11 8.32 18.23
C ASN A 268 5.93 6.80 18.25
N LEU A 269 5.17 6.28 19.22
CA LEU A 269 4.80 4.86 19.31
C LEU A 269 3.60 4.49 18.44
N LYS A 270 2.79 5.47 18.01
CA LYS A 270 1.70 5.28 17.03
C LYS A 270 2.21 5.07 15.60
N THR A 271 3.52 4.89 15.39
CA THR A 271 4.12 4.61 14.08
C THR A 271 3.84 3.17 13.68
N ALA A 272 2.76 3.00 12.93
CA ALA A 272 2.19 1.70 12.57
C ALA A 272 2.72 1.12 11.24
N VAL A 273 3.54 1.90 10.54
CA VAL A 273 3.98 1.64 9.17
C VAL A 273 5.49 1.82 9.09
N THR A 274 6.17 0.95 8.35
CA THR A 274 7.62 1.05 8.10
C THR A 274 7.95 0.88 6.63
N ASN A 275 9.03 1.54 6.17
CA ASN A 275 9.70 1.12 4.94
C ASN A 275 10.31 -0.25 5.19
N ILE A 276 10.18 -1.16 4.23
CA ILE A 276 10.69 -2.53 4.32
C ILE A 276 11.76 -2.86 3.28
N SER A 277 12.10 -1.92 2.40
CA SER A 277 13.15 -2.11 1.40
C SER A 277 14.53 -2.25 2.04
N ASP A 278 15.33 -3.21 1.56
CA ASP A 278 16.74 -3.36 1.91
C ASP A 278 17.70 -2.65 0.95
N HIS A 279 17.17 -2.01 -0.09
CA HIS A 279 17.90 -1.33 -1.16
C HIS A 279 17.39 0.10 -1.37
N GLU A 280 16.77 0.65 -0.32
CA GLU A 280 16.39 2.06 -0.18
C GLU A 280 15.58 2.61 -1.36
N LEU A 281 16.18 3.52 -2.13
CA LEU A 281 15.53 4.24 -3.22
C LEU A 281 16.09 3.86 -4.58
N ASP A 282 17.06 2.95 -4.65
CA ASP A 282 17.79 2.64 -5.88
C ASP A 282 16.89 2.02 -6.94
N MET A 283 17.00 2.54 -8.17
CA MET A 283 16.38 1.96 -9.37
C MET A 283 17.31 2.06 -10.59
N PHE A 284 17.09 1.23 -11.60
CA PHE A 284 17.92 1.13 -12.80
C PHE A 284 17.19 1.62 -14.05
N GLN A 285 17.17 2.95 -14.23
CA GLN A 285 16.47 3.60 -15.34
C GLN A 285 17.22 3.39 -16.67
N LYS A 286 16.45 3.17 -17.77
CA LYS A 286 16.99 3.04 -19.14
C LYS A 286 16.70 4.24 -20.03
N SER A 287 15.55 4.89 -19.85
CA SER A 287 15.21 6.11 -20.57
C SER A 287 16.15 7.26 -20.21
N GLU A 288 16.36 8.19 -21.14
CA GLU A 288 17.13 9.39 -20.84
C GLU A 288 16.42 10.27 -19.81
N THR A 289 17.20 10.91 -18.93
CA THR A 289 16.68 11.86 -17.97
C THR A 289 16.15 13.09 -18.70
N PRO A 290 14.87 13.49 -18.51
CA PRO A 290 14.34 14.70 -19.13
C PRO A 290 15.15 15.93 -18.73
N TYR A 291 15.53 16.77 -19.71
CA TYR A 291 16.42 17.91 -19.45
C TYR A 291 15.88 18.82 -18.32
N TRP A 292 14.57 19.08 -18.31
CA TRP A 292 13.95 19.97 -17.34
C TRP A 292 14.09 19.42 -15.92
N ARG A 293 14.03 18.09 -15.76
CA ARG A 293 14.17 17.42 -14.47
C ARG A 293 15.60 17.54 -13.96
N GLN A 294 16.59 17.38 -14.85
CA GLN A 294 17.99 17.62 -14.51
C GLN A 294 18.22 19.08 -14.07
N VAL A 295 17.79 20.05 -14.88
CA VAL A 295 17.96 21.48 -14.59
C VAL A 295 17.26 21.88 -13.28
N ARG A 296 16.03 21.42 -13.06
CA ARG A 296 15.27 21.67 -11.83
C ARG A 296 15.99 21.09 -10.60
N THR A 297 16.51 19.87 -10.72
CA THR A 297 17.25 19.19 -9.65
C THR A 297 18.53 19.93 -9.30
N ASP A 298 19.31 20.35 -10.31
CA ASP A 298 20.55 21.11 -10.09
C ASP A 298 20.28 22.44 -9.37
N ARG A 299 19.21 23.15 -9.76
CA ARG A 299 18.77 24.40 -9.11
C ARG A 299 18.40 24.17 -7.64
N ARG A 300 17.59 23.15 -7.34
CA ARG A 300 17.16 22.83 -5.97
C ARG A 300 18.30 22.35 -5.10
N ASN A 301 19.20 21.51 -5.64
CA ASN A 301 20.38 21.09 -4.90
C ASN A 301 21.30 22.26 -4.58
N LYS A 302 21.49 23.20 -5.51
CA LYS A 302 22.20 24.46 -5.23
C LYS A 302 21.53 25.24 -4.10
N GLU A 303 20.20 25.39 -4.14
CA GLU A 303 19.44 26.06 -3.08
C GLU A 303 19.57 25.34 -1.72
N TYR A 304 19.52 24.01 -1.69
CA TYR A 304 19.71 23.22 -0.46
C TYR A 304 21.09 23.45 0.13
N GLN A 305 22.14 23.48 -0.70
CA GLN A 305 23.50 23.76 -0.26
C GLN A 305 23.64 25.20 0.26
N GLU A 306 23.11 26.19 -0.45
CA GLU A 306 23.11 27.59 -0.02
C GLU A 306 22.37 27.78 1.31
N LYS A 307 21.28 27.03 1.54
CA LYS A 307 20.51 27.01 2.78
C LYS A 307 21.04 26.06 3.85
N LYS A 308 22.11 25.30 3.58
CA LYS A 308 22.69 24.27 4.47
C LYS A 308 21.66 23.24 4.95
N LEU A 309 20.77 22.83 4.04
CA LEU A 309 19.81 21.76 4.29
C LEU A 309 20.48 20.41 4.03
N ASP A 310 20.29 19.46 4.94
CA ASP A 310 20.73 18.07 4.76
C ASP A 310 19.74 17.33 3.85
N ARG A 311 19.75 17.72 2.57
CA ARG A 311 18.83 17.21 1.55
C ARG A 311 19.51 17.18 0.20
N VAL A 312 19.29 16.10 -0.53
CA VAL A 312 19.68 15.93 -1.93
C VAL A 312 18.44 15.50 -2.70
N GLU A 313 18.23 16.13 -3.86
CA GLU A 313 17.29 15.65 -4.86
C GLU A 313 18.05 14.95 -5.99
N TYR A 314 17.47 13.86 -6.49
CA TYR A 314 18.05 13.03 -7.54
C TYR A 314 17.18 13.12 -8.79
N ALA A 315 17.81 13.33 -9.95
CA ALA A 315 17.11 13.44 -11.22
C ALA A 315 16.83 12.07 -11.88
N ARG A 316 17.54 11.03 -11.45
CA ARG A 316 17.59 9.69 -12.06
C ARG A 316 18.00 8.62 -11.05
N ASP A 317 17.75 7.36 -11.40
CA ASP A 317 18.19 6.16 -10.68
C ASP A 317 17.75 6.10 -9.20
N LYS A 318 16.76 6.93 -8.84
CA LYS A 318 16.09 6.93 -7.55
C LYS A 318 14.59 7.01 -7.75
N PHE A 319 13.82 6.24 -6.98
CA PHE A 319 12.36 6.29 -7.01
C PHE A 319 11.87 7.72 -6.74
N THR A 320 11.05 8.24 -7.67
CA THR A 320 10.47 9.59 -7.57
C THR A 320 9.02 9.63 -8.03
N GLY A 321 8.55 8.58 -8.69
CA GLY A 321 7.15 8.38 -9.05
C GLY A 321 6.74 6.92 -8.83
N ALA A 322 7.08 6.36 -7.67
CA ALA A 322 6.66 5.00 -7.34
C ALA A 322 5.13 4.94 -7.24
N SER A 323 4.53 4.16 -8.12
CA SER A 323 3.09 3.97 -8.25
C SER A 323 2.73 2.50 -8.47
N GLY A 324 1.44 2.18 -8.45
CA GLY A 324 1.02 0.79 -8.32
C GLY A 324 1.59 0.18 -7.05
N GLY A 325 1.78 -1.13 -7.04
CA GLY A 325 2.10 -1.89 -5.84
C GLY A 325 1.12 -3.05 -5.76
N THR A 326 1.45 -4.15 -6.43
CA THR A 326 0.54 -5.29 -6.61
C THR A 326 1.24 -6.57 -6.19
N PHE A 327 0.57 -7.32 -5.31
CA PHE A 327 0.97 -8.67 -4.96
C PHE A 327 0.70 -9.61 -6.14
N TYR A 328 1.72 -10.32 -6.61
CA TYR A 328 1.54 -11.31 -7.65
C TYR A 328 1.05 -12.64 -7.04
N GLY A 329 -0.26 -12.87 -7.14
CA GLY A 329 -0.93 -14.11 -6.75
C GLY A 329 -1.33 -14.99 -7.93
N GLY A 330 -0.81 -14.75 -9.14
CA GLY A 330 -1.11 -15.51 -10.35
C GLY A 330 -0.38 -16.86 -10.40
N ASP A 331 -0.84 -17.76 -11.28
CA ASP A 331 -0.27 -19.10 -11.48
C ASP A 331 0.34 -19.31 -12.88
N ALA A 332 0.52 -18.24 -13.65
CA ALA A 332 1.14 -18.29 -14.98
C ALA A 332 2.67 -18.22 -14.93
N TYR A 333 3.25 -17.64 -13.88
CA TYR A 333 4.70 -17.51 -13.74
C TYR A 333 5.31 -18.66 -12.93
N PRO A 334 6.63 -18.87 -13.00
CA PRO A 334 7.34 -19.77 -12.12
C PRO A 334 7.05 -19.50 -10.64
N ALA A 335 7.14 -20.53 -9.79
CA ALA A 335 6.68 -20.48 -8.40
C ALA A 335 7.38 -19.40 -7.55
N GLU A 336 8.63 -19.08 -7.87
CA GLU A 336 9.43 -18.02 -7.23
C GLU A 336 8.89 -16.59 -7.47
N TYR A 337 7.96 -16.43 -8.41
CA TYR A 337 7.27 -15.16 -8.64
C TYR A 337 6.07 -14.95 -7.72
N TYR A 338 5.44 -16.04 -7.30
CA TYR A 338 4.29 -16.00 -6.41
C TYR A 338 4.68 -15.36 -5.08
N GLY A 339 3.95 -14.33 -4.67
CA GLY A 339 4.23 -13.64 -3.41
C GLY A 339 5.05 -12.36 -3.53
N ASN A 340 5.61 -12.09 -4.70
CA ASN A 340 6.38 -10.87 -4.94
C ASN A 340 5.48 -9.66 -5.15
N ILE A 341 6.02 -8.47 -4.87
CA ILE A 341 5.33 -7.21 -5.10
C ILE A 341 5.96 -6.52 -6.31
N PHE A 342 5.10 -6.09 -7.23
CA PHE A 342 5.50 -5.30 -8.38
C PHE A 342 5.10 -3.85 -8.18
N THR A 343 6.05 -2.95 -8.44
CA THR A 343 5.89 -1.50 -8.31
C THR A 343 6.33 -0.84 -9.61
N THR A 344 5.54 0.10 -10.11
CA THR A 344 5.94 0.94 -11.26
C THR A 344 6.74 2.14 -10.77
N ASP A 345 7.62 2.68 -11.61
CA ASP A 345 8.00 4.10 -11.50
C ASP A 345 7.64 4.83 -12.79
N VAL A 346 6.61 5.68 -12.73
CA VAL A 346 6.11 6.43 -13.90
C VAL A 346 7.15 7.41 -14.44
N ALA A 347 8.03 7.92 -13.58
CA ALA A 347 9.02 8.92 -13.93
C ALA A 347 10.27 8.31 -14.58
N GLY A 348 10.60 7.08 -14.19
CA GLY A 348 11.72 6.25 -14.63
C GLY A 348 11.37 5.23 -15.72
N ASN A 349 10.10 5.13 -16.13
CA ASN A 349 9.64 4.29 -17.24
C ASN A 349 9.96 2.79 -17.02
N LEU A 350 9.69 2.28 -15.82
CA LEU A 350 10.10 0.93 -15.40
C LEU A 350 9.10 0.23 -14.47
N VAL A 351 9.29 -1.07 -14.32
CA VAL A 351 8.64 -1.95 -13.34
C VAL A 351 9.72 -2.60 -12.49
N HIS A 352 9.63 -2.35 -11.19
CA HIS A 352 10.44 -2.93 -10.14
C HIS A 352 9.72 -4.13 -9.50
N ARG A 353 10.50 -5.08 -8.96
CA ARG A 353 10.01 -6.26 -8.28
C ARG A 353 10.73 -6.45 -6.94
N ASP A 354 9.93 -6.61 -5.90
CA ASP A 354 10.35 -6.94 -4.54
C ASP A 354 10.01 -8.39 -4.20
N ILE A 355 11.00 -9.13 -3.69
CA ILE A 355 10.83 -10.43 -3.06
C ILE A 355 10.66 -10.22 -1.55
N LEU A 356 9.53 -10.66 -1.00
CA LEU A 356 9.26 -10.56 0.42
C LEU A 356 9.88 -11.72 1.19
N THR A 357 10.59 -11.41 2.28
CA THR A 357 11.15 -12.40 3.21
C THR A 357 10.83 -12.02 4.65
N GLU A 358 10.56 -12.99 5.53
CA GLU A 358 10.31 -12.68 6.95
C GLU A 358 11.56 -12.06 7.60
N SER A 359 11.36 -11.00 8.39
CA SER A 359 12.45 -10.44 9.19
C SER A 359 12.76 -11.36 10.37
N PRO A 360 14.04 -11.63 10.68
CA PRO A 360 14.41 -12.40 11.87
C PRO A 360 14.24 -11.60 13.17
N ASP A 361 14.19 -10.27 13.10
CA ASP A 361 14.29 -9.39 14.28
C ASP A 361 13.04 -8.53 14.51
N ALA A 362 12.09 -8.52 13.56
CA ALA A 362 10.90 -7.67 13.61
C ALA A 362 9.65 -8.37 13.07
N PRO A 363 8.44 -7.98 13.51
CA PRO A 363 7.18 -8.54 13.02
C PRO A 363 6.76 -7.93 11.68
N PHE A 364 7.69 -7.77 10.74
CA PHE A 364 7.45 -7.26 9.40
C PHE A 364 8.33 -7.99 8.35
N PHE A 365 8.07 -7.79 7.06
CA PHE A 365 8.82 -8.41 5.96
C PHE A 365 10.00 -7.52 5.59
N VAL A 366 11.02 -8.08 4.98
CA VAL A 366 12.05 -7.35 4.26
C VAL A 366 11.84 -7.57 2.78
N ALA A 367 11.78 -6.48 2.02
CA ALA A 367 11.64 -6.46 0.58
C ALA A 367 13.03 -6.38 -0.06
N LYS A 368 13.33 -7.35 -0.93
CA LYS A 368 14.65 -7.58 -1.51
C LYS A 368 14.60 -7.64 -3.03
N ARG A 369 15.67 -7.20 -3.68
CA ARG A 369 15.89 -7.47 -5.11
C ARG A 369 16.19 -8.94 -5.37
N GLY A 370 15.69 -9.46 -6.49
CA GLY A 370 16.10 -10.77 -7.00
C GLY A 370 17.57 -10.80 -7.41
N GLU A 371 18.18 -11.98 -7.42
CA GLU A 371 19.59 -12.15 -7.80
C GLU A 371 19.87 -11.66 -9.23
N GLN A 372 18.91 -11.77 -10.14
CA GLN A 372 19.02 -11.30 -11.53
C GLN A 372 18.70 -9.81 -11.72
N GLU A 373 18.32 -9.09 -10.66
CA GLU A 373 17.83 -7.70 -10.67
C GLU A 373 18.69 -6.78 -9.77
N LYS A 374 19.93 -7.19 -9.47
CA LYS A 374 20.88 -6.41 -8.66
C LYS A 374 21.42 -5.17 -9.36
N ASP A 375 21.40 -5.14 -10.69
CA ASP A 375 21.94 -4.07 -11.53
C ASP A 375 21.00 -3.67 -12.69
N LYS A 376 19.73 -4.09 -12.60
CA LYS A 376 18.66 -3.84 -13.59
C LYS A 376 17.29 -4.02 -12.95
N GLU A 377 16.25 -3.53 -13.61
CA GLU A 377 14.86 -3.74 -13.19
C GLU A 377 14.22 -4.95 -13.86
N PHE A 378 13.13 -5.45 -13.25
CA PHE A 378 12.31 -6.53 -13.82
C PHE A 378 11.92 -6.22 -15.28
N MET A 379 11.45 -4.99 -15.52
CA MET A 379 11.24 -4.44 -16.86
C MET A 379 11.60 -2.95 -16.87
N ALA A 380 12.36 -2.50 -17.87
CA ALA A 380 12.63 -1.07 -18.08
C ALA A 380 12.55 -0.71 -19.56
N SER A 381 12.12 0.51 -19.86
CA SER A 381 11.94 1.01 -21.22
C SER A 381 12.91 2.14 -21.56
N THR A 382 13.39 2.19 -22.81
CA THR A 382 14.05 3.40 -23.34
C THR A 382 13.07 4.40 -23.94
N ASP A 383 11.79 4.03 -24.14
CA ASP A 383 10.73 4.95 -24.54
C ASP A 383 10.33 5.84 -23.36
N SER A 384 10.59 7.14 -23.46
CA SER A 384 10.27 8.11 -22.42
C SER A 384 8.78 8.41 -22.29
N TRP A 385 7.94 7.97 -23.24
CA TRP A 385 6.49 8.09 -23.18
C TRP A 385 5.81 6.95 -22.41
N PHE A 386 6.50 5.83 -22.16
CA PHE A 386 5.97 4.71 -21.38
C PHE A 386 5.79 5.10 -19.91
N ARG A 387 4.56 5.35 -19.46
CA ARG A 387 4.21 5.78 -18.11
C ARG A 387 3.39 4.69 -17.41
N PRO A 388 4.02 3.59 -16.95
CA PRO A 388 3.30 2.52 -16.27
C PRO A 388 2.76 3.06 -14.94
N ALA A 389 1.44 3.16 -14.81
CA ALA A 389 0.77 3.78 -13.67
C ALA A 389 0.35 2.76 -12.60
N ASN A 390 -0.04 1.55 -13.02
CA ASN A 390 -0.56 0.52 -12.10
C ASN A 390 -0.49 -0.88 -12.72
N PHE A 391 -0.95 -1.89 -11.97
CA PHE A 391 -1.10 -3.26 -12.45
C PHE A 391 -2.48 -3.86 -12.15
N SER A 392 -2.74 -5.01 -12.77
CA SER A 392 -3.78 -5.97 -12.37
C SER A 392 -3.25 -7.40 -12.54
N VAL A 393 -3.73 -8.35 -11.75
CA VAL A 393 -3.45 -9.80 -11.98
C VAL A 393 -4.73 -10.43 -12.52
N GLY A 394 -4.64 -10.98 -13.74
CA GLY A 394 -5.80 -11.49 -14.44
C GLY A 394 -6.25 -12.89 -13.98
N PRO A 395 -7.46 -13.32 -14.39
CA PRO A 395 -7.93 -14.69 -14.23
C PRO A 395 -7.02 -15.72 -14.93
N ASP A 396 -6.26 -15.28 -15.94
CA ASP A 396 -5.27 -16.07 -16.67
C ASP A 396 -3.92 -16.21 -15.93
N GLY A 397 -3.79 -15.61 -14.76
CA GLY A 397 -2.60 -15.67 -13.92
C GLY A 397 -1.47 -14.73 -14.34
N ASN A 398 -1.63 -13.91 -15.38
CA ASN A 398 -0.61 -12.97 -15.84
C ASN A 398 -0.74 -11.60 -15.15
N LEU A 399 0.37 -10.87 -15.09
CA LEU A 399 0.41 -9.46 -14.69
C LEU A 399 0.08 -8.57 -15.89
N TYR A 400 -0.82 -7.62 -15.71
CA TYR A 400 -1.20 -6.61 -16.69
C TYR A 400 -0.62 -5.26 -16.25
N VAL A 401 0.21 -4.64 -17.09
CA VAL A 401 0.79 -3.31 -16.88
C VAL A 401 -0.11 -2.28 -17.54
N ILE A 402 -0.54 -1.30 -16.75
CA ILE A 402 -1.44 -0.23 -17.18
C ILE A 402 -0.59 1.01 -17.45
N ASP A 403 -0.50 1.41 -18.70
CA ASP A 403 0.37 2.48 -19.19
C ASP A 403 -0.46 3.67 -19.69
N MET A 404 -0.29 4.82 -19.04
CA MET A 404 -0.98 6.05 -19.39
C MET A 404 -0.49 6.64 -20.73
N TYR A 405 0.71 6.26 -21.17
CA TYR A 405 1.39 6.67 -22.40
C TYR A 405 1.38 8.18 -22.69
N ARG A 406 2.26 8.93 -22.02
CA ARG A 406 2.36 10.40 -22.13
C ARG A 406 3.78 10.93 -22.17
N GLN A 407 3.96 12.05 -22.87
CA GLN A 407 5.24 12.76 -22.89
C GLN A 407 5.62 13.27 -21.49
N HIS A 408 4.65 13.84 -20.77
CA HIS A 408 4.81 14.39 -19.43
C HIS A 408 3.77 13.80 -18.48
N ILE A 409 4.21 13.37 -17.30
CA ILE A 409 3.35 12.81 -16.26
C ILE A 409 3.19 13.77 -15.08
N GLU A 410 4.13 14.69 -14.90
CA GLU A 410 4.14 15.64 -13.79
C GLU A 410 3.13 16.77 -13.95
N THR A 411 2.56 17.17 -12.81
CA THR A 411 1.77 18.39 -12.72
C THR A 411 2.62 19.61 -13.11
N PRO A 412 2.10 20.53 -13.95
CA PRO A 412 2.78 21.79 -14.27
C PRO A 412 3.20 22.57 -13.02
N LEU A 413 2.46 22.44 -11.91
CA LEU A 413 2.77 23.11 -10.65
C LEU A 413 4.10 22.68 -10.02
N SER A 414 4.63 21.51 -10.39
CA SER A 414 5.88 20.97 -9.86
C SER A 414 7.12 21.45 -10.64
N ILE A 415 6.93 22.11 -11.79
CA ILE A 415 7.97 22.52 -12.73
C ILE A 415 8.11 24.05 -12.70
N PRO A 416 9.33 24.61 -12.60
CA PRO A 416 9.54 26.06 -12.74
C PRO A 416 8.97 26.61 -14.06
N LEU A 417 8.29 27.76 -14.02
CA LEU A 417 7.59 28.34 -15.19
C LEU A 417 8.51 28.53 -16.41
N ASP A 418 9.77 28.89 -16.21
CA ASP A 418 10.74 29.08 -17.28
C ASP A 418 11.15 27.78 -18.00
N LEU A 419 10.88 26.62 -17.38
CA LEU A 419 11.13 25.31 -17.98
C LEU A 419 9.89 24.73 -18.68
N GLN A 420 8.74 25.41 -18.62
CA GLN A 420 7.48 24.94 -19.20
C GLN A 420 7.22 25.47 -20.62
N GLU A 421 7.98 26.47 -21.10
CA GLU A 421 7.67 27.23 -22.32
C GLU A 421 7.49 26.36 -23.58
N ASP A 422 8.17 25.23 -23.64
CA ASP A 422 8.21 24.29 -24.77
C ASP A 422 7.62 22.92 -24.44
N MET A 423 6.92 22.79 -23.30
CA MET A 423 6.26 21.56 -22.88
C MET A 423 4.80 21.53 -23.35
N ASP A 424 4.37 20.42 -23.94
CA ASP A 424 2.96 20.13 -24.16
C ASP A 424 2.46 19.12 -23.13
N PHE A 425 1.83 19.61 -22.07
CA PHE A 425 1.24 18.76 -21.03
C PHE A 425 0.03 17.93 -21.50
N ASN A 426 -0.48 18.19 -22.71
CA ASN A 426 -1.55 17.40 -23.33
C ASN A 426 -1.05 16.34 -24.32
N ALA A 427 0.27 16.29 -24.57
CA ALA A 427 0.86 15.32 -25.47
C ALA A 427 0.70 13.89 -24.91
N GLY A 428 -0.20 13.13 -25.53
CA GLY A 428 -0.56 11.76 -25.13
C GLY A 428 -1.98 11.60 -24.58
N ASN A 429 -2.76 12.68 -24.39
CA ASN A 429 -4.13 12.63 -23.82
C ASN A 429 -5.19 11.83 -24.63
N ALA A 430 -4.78 11.24 -25.75
CA ALA A 430 -5.61 10.36 -26.59
C ALA A 430 -4.96 8.98 -26.79
N MET A 431 -3.94 8.67 -25.97
CA MET A 431 -3.17 7.44 -26.00
C MET A 431 -3.32 6.73 -24.66
N GLY A 432 -3.06 5.43 -24.65
CA GLY A 432 -3.16 4.63 -23.45
C GLY A 432 -3.06 3.16 -23.80
N ARG A 433 -2.36 2.38 -22.98
CA ARG A 433 -2.00 1.01 -23.33
C ARG A 433 -2.09 0.11 -22.12
N ILE A 434 -2.46 -1.14 -22.37
CA ILE A 434 -2.45 -2.20 -21.38
C ILE A 434 -1.66 -3.35 -21.99
N TYR A 435 -0.57 -3.73 -21.32
CA TYR A 435 0.28 -4.84 -21.73
C TYR A 435 0.09 -6.01 -20.78
N ARG A 436 -0.09 -7.21 -21.32
CA ARG A 436 0.02 -8.45 -20.56
C ARG A 436 1.46 -8.93 -20.56
N ILE A 437 2.04 -9.15 -19.39
CA ILE A 437 3.40 -9.66 -19.25
C ILE A 437 3.32 -11.18 -19.16
N VAL A 438 4.03 -11.87 -20.03
CA VAL A 438 3.92 -13.31 -20.23
C VAL A 438 5.29 -13.95 -20.04
N TYR A 439 5.33 -15.06 -19.30
CA TYR A 439 6.53 -15.88 -19.18
C TYR A 439 6.70 -16.74 -20.44
N LYS A 440 7.93 -16.93 -20.93
CA LYS A 440 8.21 -17.63 -22.21
C LYS A 440 7.52 -18.99 -22.38
N ASP A 441 7.31 -19.73 -21.30
CA ASP A 441 6.76 -21.08 -21.29
C ASP A 441 5.26 -21.10 -20.95
N SER A 442 4.60 -19.94 -20.97
CA SER A 442 3.16 -19.83 -20.70
C SER A 442 2.34 -20.51 -21.79
N ASP A 443 1.62 -21.56 -21.39
CA ASP A 443 0.70 -22.29 -22.26
C ASP A 443 -0.69 -21.66 -22.24
N ARG A 444 -0.96 -20.84 -23.26
CA ARG A 444 -2.25 -20.16 -23.43
C ARG A 444 -3.43 -21.11 -23.56
N SER A 445 -3.23 -22.36 -23.99
CA SER A 445 -4.32 -23.33 -24.12
C SER A 445 -4.95 -23.73 -22.79
N LYS A 446 -4.28 -23.43 -21.67
CA LYS A 446 -4.79 -23.64 -20.31
C LYS A 446 -5.74 -22.55 -19.85
N TRP A 447 -5.87 -21.46 -20.60
CA TRP A 447 -6.76 -20.37 -20.24
C TRP A 447 -8.23 -20.80 -20.38
N VAL A 448 -9.01 -20.48 -19.35
CA VAL A 448 -10.46 -20.71 -19.32
C VAL A 448 -11.13 -19.38 -19.01
N LYS A 449 -12.10 -19.00 -19.83
CA LYS A 449 -12.93 -17.83 -19.57
C LYS A 449 -13.72 -18.03 -18.26
N PRO A 450 -13.65 -17.10 -17.30
CA PRO A 450 -14.44 -17.18 -16.07
C PRO A 450 -15.95 -17.13 -16.31
N ASP A 451 -16.69 -17.84 -15.45
CA ASP A 451 -18.16 -17.80 -15.37
C ASP A 451 -18.59 -18.04 -13.90
N LEU A 452 -17.97 -17.31 -12.97
CA LEU A 452 -18.21 -17.52 -11.55
C LEU A 452 -19.54 -16.91 -11.09
N GLY A 453 -20.07 -15.92 -11.82
CA GLY A 453 -21.40 -15.34 -11.58
C GLY A 453 -22.51 -16.41 -11.60
N ASN A 454 -22.42 -17.36 -12.54
CA ASN A 454 -23.39 -18.46 -12.71
C ASN A 454 -23.05 -19.76 -11.96
N ALA A 455 -21.84 -19.88 -11.39
CA ALA A 455 -21.45 -21.05 -10.62
C ALA A 455 -22.34 -21.23 -9.38
N SER A 456 -22.64 -22.47 -8.97
CA SER A 456 -23.30 -22.77 -7.67
C SER A 456 -22.39 -22.46 -6.48
N SER A 457 -22.97 -22.31 -5.28
CA SER A 457 -22.17 -22.10 -4.05
C SER A 457 -21.19 -23.24 -3.81
N GLU A 458 -21.57 -24.49 -4.13
CA GLU A 458 -20.69 -25.66 -4.03
C GLU A 458 -19.51 -25.57 -5.00
N GLN A 459 -19.74 -25.12 -6.23
CA GLN A 459 -18.67 -24.86 -7.19
C GLN A 459 -17.75 -23.74 -6.70
N LEU A 460 -18.29 -22.67 -6.11
CA LEU A 460 -17.46 -21.61 -5.53
C LEU A 460 -16.59 -22.12 -4.38
N VAL A 461 -17.09 -23.03 -3.54
CA VAL A 461 -16.25 -23.66 -2.51
C VAL A 461 -15.12 -24.46 -3.14
N GLN A 462 -15.34 -25.15 -4.26
CA GLN A 462 -14.26 -25.80 -5.01
C GLN A 462 -13.27 -24.77 -5.59
N THR A 463 -13.76 -23.63 -6.09
CA THR A 463 -12.92 -22.55 -6.62
C THR A 463 -11.98 -21.94 -5.56
N LEU A 464 -12.31 -22.05 -4.26
CA LEU A 464 -11.38 -21.64 -3.20
C LEU A 464 -10.05 -22.42 -3.22
N THR A 465 -9.98 -23.58 -3.87
CA THR A 465 -8.75 -24.38 -4.00
C THR A 465 -7.91 -24.02 -5.23
N HIS A 466 -8.32 -23.02 -6.02
CA HIS A 466 -7.62 -22.63 -7.24
C HIS A 466 -6.22 -22.03 -6.94
N LYS A 467 -5.23 -22.25 -7.82
CA LYS A 467 -3.84 -21.80 -7.63
C LYS A 467 -3.67 -20.29 -7.80
N ASN A 468 -4.31 -19.70 -8.81
CA ASN A 468 -4.42 -18.24 -8.95
C ASN A 468 -5.35 -17.63 -7.89
N GLN A 469 -4.83 -16.63 -7.19
CA GLN A 469 -5.48 -15.87 -6.12
C GLN A 469 -6.76 -15.15 -6.58
N TRP A 470 -6.80 -14.66 -7.82
CA TRP A 470 -7.98 -13.99 -8.38
C TRP A 470 -9.24 -14.85 -8.23
N TRP A 471 -9.15 -16.13 -8.62
CA TRP A 471 -10.25 -17.10 -8.50
C TRP A 471 -10.69 -17.30 -7.05
N ARG A 472 -9.74 -17.41 -6.13
CA ARG A 472 -10.02 -17.60 -4.70
C ARG A 472 -10.70 -16.38 -4.09
N ILE A 473 -10.21 -15.17 -4.39
CA ILE A 473 -10.78 -13.91 -3.90
C ILE A 473 -12.20 -13.72 -4.44
N THR A 474 -12.41 -13.92 -5.74
CA THR A 474 -13.72 -13.80 -6.37
C THR A 474 -14.71 -14.82 -5.81
N ALA A 475 -14.29 -16.07 -5.62
CA ALA A 475 -15.13 -17.09 -5.00
C ALA A 475 -15.52 -16.77 -3.56
N GLN A 476 -14.57 -16.31 -2.73
CA GLN A 476 -14.86 -15.86 -1.37
C GLN A 476 -15.86 -14.69 -1.36
N ARG A 477 -15.65 -13.67 -2.21
CA ARG A 477 -16.57 -12.52 -2.34
C ARG A 477 -17.97 -12.99 -2.71
N LEU A 478 -18.11 -13.84 -3.72
CA LEU A 478 -19.41 -14.35 -4.17
C LEU A 478 -20.10 -15.23 -3.10
N LEU A 479 -19.36 -16.04 -2.35
CA LEU A 479 -19.90 -16.81 -1.22
C LEU A 479 -20.45 -15.89 -0.12
N LEU A 480 -19.73 -14.80 0.18
CA LEU A 480 -20.17 -13.78 1.13
C LEU A 480 -21.43 -13.06 0.64
N GLU A 481 -21.47 -12.67 -0.64
CA GLU A 481 -22.60 -11.97 -1.24
C GLU A 481 -23.88 -12.81 -1.26
N ARG A 482 -23.73 -14.13 -1.49
CA ARG A 482 -24.85 -15.09 -1.55
C ARG A 482 -25.33 -15.52 -0.16
N HIS A 483 -24.42 -15.57 0.81
CA HIS A 483 -24.69 -15.95 2.19
C HIS A 483 -25.39 -17.32 2.32
N ASP A 484 -25.02 -18.25 1.43
CA ASP A 484 -25.57 -19.60 1.38
C ASP A 484 -24.93 -20.48 2.46
N LYS A 485 -25.68 -20.77 3.52
CA LYS A 485 -25.19 -21.56 4.65
C LYS A 485 -25.13 -23.07 4.38
N SER A 486 -25.67 -23.55 3.25
CA SER A 486 -25.66 -24.97 2.91
C SER A 486 -24.24 -25.52 2.69
N VAL A 487 -23.29 -24.66 2.33
CA VAL A 487 -21.90 -25.05 2.03
C VAL A 487 -20.97 -25.12 3.25
N ILE A 488 -21.44 -24.74 4.43
CA ILE A 488 -20.64 -24.72 5.67
C ILE A 488 -19.92 -26.06 5.91
N PRO A 489 -20.54 -27.25 5.74
CA PRO A 489 -19.84 -28.53 5.91
C PRO A 489 -18.62 -28.68 4.98
N GLN A 490 -18.76 -28.29 3.71
CA GLN A 490 -17.68 -28.36 2.72
C GLN A 490 -16.56 -27.37 3.07
N VAL A 491 -16.89 -26.16 3.52
CA VAL A 491 -15.88 -25.16 3.93
C VAL A 491 -15.14 -25.61 5.19
N LYS A 492 -15.84 -26.17 6.18
CA LYS A 492 -15.20 -26.78 7.37
C LYS A 492 -14.24 -27.90 6.98
N LYS A 493 -14.61 -28.72 6.00
CA LYS A 493 -13.75 -29.78 5.45
C LYS A 493 -12.48 -29.21 4.81
N LEU A 494 -12.60 -28.15 3.99
CA LEU A 494 -11.43 -27.48 3.40
C LEU A 494 -10.46 -26.97 4.47
N PHE A 495 -10.97 -26.32 5.51
CA PHE A 495 -10.14 -25.88 6.63
C PHE A 495 -9.44 -27.05 7.31
N ALA A 496 -10.13 -28.16 7.56
CA ALA A 496 -9.57 -29.28 8.32
C ALA A 496 -8.56 -30.14 7.53
N GLU A 497 -8.73 -30.28 6.20
CA GLU A 497 -8.06 -31.32 5.42
C GLU A 497 -7.19 -30.81 4.27
N HIS A 498 -7.36 -29.57 3.79
CA HIS A 498 -6.65 -29.12 2.58
C HIS A 498 -5.17 -28.83 2.86
N GLU A 499 -4.27 -29.28 1.97
CA GLU A 499 -2.81 -29.16 2.15
C GLU A 499 -2.30 -27.71 2.04
N ASP A 500 -2.88 -26.92 1.14
CA ASP A 500 -2.50 -25.54 0.91
C ASP A 500 -3.02 -24.61 2.04
N PRO A 501 -2.13 -23.96 2.81
CA PRO A 501 -2.55 -23.05 3.88
C PRO A 501 -3.37 -21.86 3.38
N ARG A 502 -3.16 -21.40 2.15
CA ARG A 502 -3.89 -20.28 1.54
C ARG A 502 -5.37 -20.61 1.37
N VAL A 503 -5.69 -21.89 1.18
CA VAL A 503 -7.07 -22.39 1.12
C VAL A 503 -7.66 -22.48 2.53
N ARG A 504 -6.89 -23.01 3.50
CA ARG A 504 -7.34 -23.14 4.89
C ARG A 504 -7.66 -21.77 5.53
N VAL A 505 -6.79 -20.76 5.36
CA VAL A 505 -7.05 -19.41 5.90
C VAL A 505 -8.28 -18.76 5.27
N ARG A 506 -8.50 -18.96 3.96
CA ARG A 506 -9.72 -18.47 3.29
C ARG A 506 -10.97 -19.17 3.77
N ALA A 507 -10.90 -20.48 4.00
CA ALA A 507 -12.01 -21.22 4.59
C ALA A 507 -12.40 -20.65 5.97
N LEU A 508 -11.43 -20.22 6.80
CA LEU A 508 -11.72 -19.53 8.07
C LEU A 508 -12.53 -18.25 7.87
N PHE A 509 -12.17 -17.42 6.89
CA PHE A 509 -12.86 -16.15 6.66
C PHE A 509 -14.18 -16.29 5.88
N VAL A 510 -14.34 -17.37 5.09
CA VAL A 510 -15.67 -17.73 4.57
C VAL A 510 -16.58 -18.17 5.72
N LEU A 511 -16.08 -18.97 6.67
CA LEU A 511 -16.83 -19.32 7.88
C LEU A 511 -17.14 -18.09 8.74
N GLU A 512 -16.22 -17.11 8.81
CA GLU A 512 -16.45 -15.82 9.48
C GLU A 512 -17.61 -15.05 8.83
N GLY A 513 -17.59 -14.94 7.50
CA GLY A 513 -18.59 -14.22 6.73
C GLY A 513 -19.98 -14.88 6.73
N LEU A 514 -20.06 -16.19 6.93
CA LEU A 514 -21.32 -16.95 7.02
C LEU A 514 -21.84 -17.11 8.46
N ASP A 515 -21.19 -16.45 9.43
CA ASP A 515 -21.45 -16.58 10.88
C ASP A 515 -21.39 -18.04 11.37
N ALA A 516 -20.39 -18.79 10.89
CA ALA A 516 -20.20 -20.21 11.13
C ALA A 516 -18.89 -20.57 11.86
N LEU A 517 -18.08 -19.57 12.20
CA LEU A 517 -16.93 -19.72 13.09
C LEU A 517 -17.37 -20.02 14.53
N ASP A 518 -16.61 -20.89 15.19
CA ASP A 518 -16.77 -21.20 16.61
C ASP A 518 -15.40 -21.35 17.29
N ALA A 519 -15.40 -21.41 18.63
CA ALA A 519 -14.17 -21.49 19.42
C ALA A 519 -13.35 -22.77 19.13
N ASN A 520 -13.96 -23.85 18.67
CA ASN A 520 -13.23 -25.08 18.34
C ASN A 520 -12.47 -24.92 17.03
N ILE A 521 -13.11 -24.31 16.01
CA ILE A 521 -12.47 -24.02 14.73
C ILE A 521 -11.30 -23.06 14.92
N VAL A 522 -11.52 -21.96 15.65
CA VAL A 522 -10.45 -21.00 15.96
C VAL A 522 -9.36 -21.65 16.82
N GLY A 523 -9.74 -22.44 17.82
CA GLY A 523 -8.80 -23.19 18.65
C GLY A 523 -7.93 -24.18 17.88
N ALA A 524 -8.45 -24.77 16.80
CA ALA A 524 -7.67 -25.60 15.88
C ALA A 524 -6.74 -24.75 15.01
N ALA A 525 -7.22 -23.61 14.50
CA ALA A 525 -6.43 -22.69 13.67
C ALA A 525 -5.24 -22.08 14.43
N LEU A 526 -5.39 -21.80 15.73
CA LEU A 526 -4.31 -21.35 16.61
C LEU A 526 -3.18 -22.39 16.75
N LYS A 527 -3.39 -23.64 16.32
CA LYS A 527 -2.41 -24.74 16.37
C LYS A 527 -1.97 -25.20 14.98
N ASP A 528 -2.39 -24.51 13.92
CA ASP A 528 -2.03 -24.89 12.55
C ASP A 528 -0.50 -24.83 12.36
N PRO A 529 0.11 -25.76 11.60
CA PRO A 529 1.54 -25.70 11.31
C PRO A 529 1.97 -24.42 10.58
N GLU A 530 1.08 -23.80 9.78
CA GLU A 530 1.38 -22.57 9.06
C GLU A 530 1.25 -21.34 9.97
N TRP A 531 2.31 -20.52 10.01
CA TRP A 531 2.35 -19.29 10.80
C TRP A 531 1.26 -18.29 10.39
N GLY A 532 1.00 -18.12 9.09
CA GLY A 532 0.00 -17.17 8.59
C GLY A 532 -1.44 -17.53 8.99
N ILE A 533 -1.72 -18.82 9.22
CA ILE A 533 -3.01 -19.27 9.77
C ILE A 533 -3.08 -18.95 11.27
N ARG A 534 -2.01 -19.21 12.03
CA ARG A 534 -1.97 -18.90 13.47
C ARG A 534 -2.09 -17.40 13.74
N GLU A 535 -1.47 -16.56 12.91
CA GLU A 535 -1.57 -15.10 12.99
C GLU A 535 -3.02 -14.63 12.79
N ASN A 536 -3.68 -15.10 11.72
CA ASN A 536 -5.08 -14.78 11.45
C ASN A 536 -6.03 -15.37 12.52
N ALA A 537 -5.75 -16.57 13.01
CA ALA A 537 -6.49 -17.19 14.09
C ALA A 537 -6.38 -16.38 15.39
N ALA A 538 -5.23 -15.77 15.67
CA ALA A 538 -5.05 -14.91 16.84
C ALA A 538 -5.97 -13.67 16.80
N ILE A 539 -6.17 -13.09 15.61
CA ILE A 539 -7.17 -12.03 15.40
C ILE A 539 -8.60 -12.55 15.64
N LEU A 540 -8.96 -13.69 15.04
CA LEU A 540 -10.32 -14.25 15.17
C LEU A 540 -10.63 -14.67 16.62
N ALA A 541 -9.62 -15.11 17.36
CA ALA A 541 -9.74 -15.53 18.77
C ALA A 541 -10.23 -14.41 19.69
N GLU A 542 -10.08 -13.14 19.31
CA GLU A 542 -10.61 -11.99 20.06
C GLU A 542 -12.12 -12.10 20.33
N GLY A 543 -12.87 -12.76 19.44
CA GLY A 543 -14.31 -13.01 19.63
C GLY A 543 -14.64 -14.22 20.51
N PHE A 544 -13.65 -15.00 20.95
CA PHE A 544 -13.84 -16.29 21.61
C PHE A 544 -13.06 -16.37 22.94
N PRO A 545 -13.69 -16.04 24.09
CA PRO A 545 -13.06 -16.10 25.42
C PRO A 545 -12.34 -17.43 25.73
N ALA A 546 -12.83 -18.55 25.21
CA ALA A 546 -12.24 -19.88 25.39
C ALA A 546 -10.86 -20.04 24.75
N CYS A 547 -10.48 -19.17 23.81
CA CYS A 547 -9.18 -19.21 23.13
C CYS A 547 -8.06 -18.48 23.88
N PHE A 548 -8.36 -17.87 25.03
CA PHE A 548 -7.40 -17.05 25.79
C PHE A 548 -6.09 -17.79 26.12
N ASP A 549 -6.15 -19.00 26.67
CA ASP A 549 -4.94 -19.73 27.07
C ASP A 549 -4.09 -20.16 25.86
N ALA A 550 -4.74 -20.43 24.72
CA ALA A 550 -4.05 -20.71 23.47
C ALA A 550 -3.34 -19.44 22.94
N LEU A 551 -3.99 -18.27 23.01
CA LEU A 551 -3.37 -16.99 22.67
C LEU A 551 -2.16 -16.67 23.57
N VAL A 552 -2.25 -16.95 24.88
CA VAL A 552 -1.10 -16.78 25.78
C VAL A 552 0.07 -17.61 25.30
N SER A 553 -0.17 -18.87 24.92
CA SER A 553 0.89 -19.76 24.41
C SER A 553 1.51 -19.24 23.11
N LEU A 554 0.71 -18.65 22.22
CA LEU A 554 1.20 -18.07 20.95
C LEU A 554 2.06 -16.81 21.14
N THR A 555 2.07 -16.18 22.31
CA THR A 555 3.02 -15.07 22.56
C THR A 555 4.48 -15.52 22.54
N GLU A 556 4.72 -16.84 22.56
CA GLU A 556 6.03 -17.48 22.48
C GLU A 556 6.23 -18.21 21.15
N ASP A 557 5.39 -17.95 20.15
CA ASP A 557 5.50 -18.57 18.83
C ASP A 557 6.86 -18.27 18.18
N PRO A 558 7.47 -19.24 17.47
CA PRO A 558 8.72 -19.01 16.76
C PRO A 558 8.61 -17.92 15.67
N SER A 559 7.44 -17.70 15.09
CA SER A 559 7.20 -16.55 14.21
C SER A 559 6.94 -15.30 15.04
N LEU A 560 7.82 -14.30 14.90
CA LEU A 560 7.65 -13.01 15.58
C LEU A 560 6.34 -12.32 15.23
N ARG A 561 5.80 -12.55 14.02
CA ARG A 561 4.48 -12.03 13.61
C ARG A 561 3.35 -12.63 14.42
N VAL A 562 3.35 -13.95 14.59
CA VAL A 562 2.35 -14.66 15.39
C VAL A 562 2.44 -14.23 16.85
N ALA A 563 3.64 -14.19 17.42
CA ALA A 563 3.86 -13.72 18.79
C ALA A 563 3.42 -12.27 19.00
N TYR A 564 3.71 -11.40 18.03
CA TYR A 564 3.30 -10.00 18.03
C TYR A 564 1.77 -9.85 17.96
N GLN A 565 1.13 -10.54 17.01
CA GLN A 565 -0.31 -10.50 16.83
C GLN A 565 -1.04 -11.11 18.03
N ALA A 566 -0.54 -12.21 18.61
CA ALA A 566 -1.07 -12.77 19.85
C ALA A 566 -0.98 -11.76 21.01
N THR A 567 0.14 -11.05 21.14
CA THR A 567 0.32 -9.98 22.14
C THR A 567 -0.71 -8.86 21.97
N LEU A 568 -0.95 -8.40 20.73
CA LEU A 568 -1.98 -7.39 20.44
C LEU A 568 -3.39 -7.88 20.82
N SER A 569 -3.69 -9.13 20.47
CA SER A 569 -5.00 -9.77 20.65
C SER A 569 -5.32 -10.05 22.12
N LEU A 570 -4.32 -10.43 22.93
CA LEU A 570 -4.47 -10.61 24.38
C LEU A 570 -5.04 -9.37 25.07
N GLY A 571 -4.72 -8.19 24.56
CA GLY A 571 -5.23 -6.92 25.09
C GLY A 571 -6.73 -6.70 24.95
N ASN A 572 -7.45 -7.57 24.22
CA ASN A 572 -8.91 -7.53 24.11
C ASN A 572 -9.63 -8.35 25.18
N PHE A 573 -8.88 -9.06 26.02
CA PHE A 573 -9.44 -9.88 27.09
C PHE A 573 -9.35 -9.16 28.43
N ASN A 574 -10.18 -9.59 29.38
CA ASN A 574 -10.07 -9.23 30.79
C ASN A 574 -9.82 -10.51 31.60
N ASN A 575 -8.54 -10.81 31.87
CA ASN A 575 -8.12 -12.02 32.56
C ASN A 575 -6.91 -11.73 33.46
N LYS A 576 -6.88 -12.34 34.65
CA LYS A 576 -5.79 -12.19 35.63
C LYS A 576 -4.40 -12.59 35.09
N ASN A 577 -4.35 -13.47 34.09
CA ASN A 577 -3.11 -13.96 33.51
C ASN A 577 -2.50 -13.00 32.48
N ILE A 578 -3.20 -11.93 32.08
CA ILE A 578 -2.68 -10.97 31.09
C ILE A 578 -1.39 -10.31 31.57
N ILE A 579 -1.35 -9.82 32.81
CA ILE A 579 -0.15 -9.16 33.35
C ILE A 579 1.06 -10.11 33.32
N PRO A 580 1.00 -11.33 33.89
CA PRO A 580 2.08 -12.31 33.77
C PRO A 580 2.53 -12.55 32.32
N SER A 581 1.60 -12.71 31.37
CA SER A 581 1.91 -12.92 29.96
C SER A 581 2.63 -11.72 29.34
N LEU A 582 2.11 -10.50 29.54
CA LEU A 582 2.73 -9.28 29.00
C LEU A 582 4.10 -9.00 29.64
N THR A 583 4.29 -9.33 30.92
CA THR A 583 5.59 -9.28 31.59
C THR A 583 6.58 -10.21 30.90
N LYS A 584 6.20 -11.46 30.60
CA LYS A 584 7.06 -12.41 29.88
C LYS A 584 7.42 -11.90 28.48
N VAL A 585 6.43 -11.40 27.74
CA VAL A 585 6.64 -10.80 26.41
C VAL A 585 7.66 -9.67 26.45
N LEU A 586 7.56 -8.74 27.42
CA LEU A 586 8.53 -7.65 27.55
C LEU A 586 9.93 -8.15 27.87
N LEU A 587 10.07 -9.14 28.75
CA LEU A 587 11.39 -9.70 29.09
C LEU A 587 12.04 -10.42 27.90
N GLN A 588 11.24 -11.00 27.01
CA GLN A 588 11.72 -11.73 25.84
C GLN A 588 11.94 -10.83 24.62
N HIS A 589 11.06 -9.86 24.38
CA HIS A 589 10.99 -9.08 23.14
C HIS A 589 11.05 -7.57 23.34
N GLY A 590 11.27 -7.07 24.56
CA GLY A 590 11.23 -5.64 24.89
C GLY A 590 12.23 -4.77 24.13
N ALA A 591 13.32 -5.35 23.62
CA ALA A 591 14.23 -4.70 22.68
C ALA A 591 13.53 -4.22 21.40
N SER A 592 12.54 -4.99 20.92
CA SER A 592 11.71 -4.61 19.79
C SER A 592 10.69 -3.57 20.22
N ARG A 593 10.78 -2.38 19.63
CA ARG A 593 9.80 -1.31 19.84
C ARG A 593 8.37 -1.77 19.54
N TRP A 594 8.19 -2.69 18.60
CA TRP A 594 6.87 -3.21 18.23
C TRP A 594 6.21 -3.94 19.39
N PHE A 595 6.94 -4.85 20.05
CA PHE A 595 6.41 -5.56 21.21
C PHE A 595 6.14 -4.64 22.39
N ARG A 596 6.98 -3.62 22.62
CA ARG A 596 6.67 -2.56 23.60
C ARG A 596 5.37 -1.86 23.27
N VAL A 597 5.17 -1.45 22.01
CA VAL A 597 3.91 -0.85 21.53
C VAL A 597 2.73 -1.80 21.74
N ALA A 598 2.84 -3.08 21.39
CA ALA A 598 1.76 -4.04 21.57
C ALA A 598 1.33 -4.15 23.05
N VAL A 599 2.30 -4.25 23.96
CA VAL A 599 2.05 -4.30 25.41
C VAL A 599 1.42 -2.99 25.90
N LEU A 600 2.04 -1.85 25.58
CA LEU A 600 1.60 -0.52 26.02
C LEU A 600 0.26 -0.09 25.40
N SER A 601 -0.16 -0.71 24.30
CA SER A 601 -1.49 -0.47 23.69
C SER A 601 -2.65 -1.04 24.51
N THR A 602 -2.37 -1.84 25.54
CA THR A 602 -3.36 -2.42 26.44
C THR A 602 -3.43 -1.62 27.74
N GLU A 603 -4.60 -1.55 28.38
CA GLU A 603 -4.76 -0.88 29.67
C GLU A 603 -3.92 -1.56 30.76
N THR A 604 -3.99 -2.90 30.85
CA THR A 604 -3.21 -3.72 31.80
C THR A 604 -1.71 -3.62 31.54
N GLY A 605 -1.28 -3.62 30.28
CA GLY A 605 0.12 -3.55 29.88
C GLY A 605 0.74 -2.15 30.00
N SER A 606 -0.06 -1.17 30.40
CA SER A 606 0.42 0.16 30.76
C SER A 606 -0.04 0.56 32.17
N SER A 607 -0.36 -0.43 33.00
CA SER A 607 -0.78 -0.25 34.39
C SER A 607 0.43 -0.27 35.34
N PRO A 608 0.33 0.34 36.54
CA PRO A 608 1.36 0.18 37.56
C PRO A 608 1.49 -1.26 38.10
N GLU A 609 0.49 -2.12 37.94
CA GLU A 609 0.54 -3.53 38.33
C GLU A 609 1.47 -4.33 37.42
N LEU A 610 1.56 -3.98 36.13
CA LEU A 610 2.57 -4.55 35.22
C LEU A 610 3.99 -4.23 35.71
N LEU A 611 4.21 -3.00 36.17
CA LEU A 611 5.50 -2.59 36.72
C LEU A 611 5.88 -3.40 37.96
N ASP A 612 4.92 -3.63 38.87
CA ASP A 612 5.15 -4.50 40.04
C ASP A 612 5.50 -5.94 39.63
N ALA A 613 4.87 -6.45 38.57
CA ALA A 613 5.16 -7.76 38.03
C ALA A 613 6.56 -7.81 37.41
N LEU A 614 6.94 -6.80 36.62
CA LEU A 614 8.28 -6.66 36.05
C LEU A 614 9.36 -6.62 37.14
N GLU A 615 9.19 -5.80 38.18
CA GLU A 615 10.13 -5.72 39.30
C GLU A 615 10.33 -7.10 39.98
N LYS A 616 9.24 -7.85 40.20
CA LYS A 616 9.29 -9.21 40.77
C LYS A 616 9.96 -10.22 39.85
N SER A 617 9.91 -10.01 38.53
CA SER A 617 10.51 -10.88 37.52
C SER A 617 11.97 -10.54 37.20
N GLY A 618 12.62 -9.68 37.99
CA GLY A 618 14.04 -9.34 37.79
C GLY A 618 14.28 -8.30 36.69
N PHE A 619 13.28 -7.46 36.39
CA PHE A 619 13.42 -6.31 35.48
C PHE A 619 14.47 -5.28 35.98
N SER A 620 14.99 -5.43 37.20
CA SER A 620 16.12 -4.66 37.75
C SER A 620 17.47 -5.04 37.12
N GLY A 621 18.25 -4.07 36.66
CA GLY A 621 19.64 -4.28 36.23
C GLY A 621 20.13 -3.27 35.20
N LYS A 622 21.41 -2.90 35.32
CA LYS A 622 22.13 -2.00 34.40
C LYS A 622 22.20 -2.55 32.97
N GLY A 623 22.15 -1.66 31.97
CA GLY A 623 22.84 -1.87 30.67
C GLY A 623 22.00 -2.33 29.47
N GLU A 624 20.67 -2.26 29.52
CA GLU A 624 19.82 -2.56 28.35
C GLU A 624 18.94 -1.34 28.00
N ASP A 625 19.28 -0.66 26.90
CA ASP A 625 18.64 0.60 26.45
C ASP A 625 17.12 0.50 26.33
N TRP A 626 16.59 -0.67 25.99
CA TRP A 626 15.15 -0.88 25.84
C TRP A 626 14.37 -0.78 27.15
N LYS A 627 14.99 -1.07 28.30
CA LYS A 627 14.33 -0.95 29.62
C LYS A 627 14.12 0.53 29.95
N THR A 628 15.11 1.37 29.66
CA THR A 628 14.98 2.83 29.79
C THR A 628 13.98 3.40 28.80
N ASP A 629 13.94 2.91 27.56
CA ASP A 629 12.92 3.30 26.58
C ASP A 629 11.52 2.95 27.08
N PHE A 630 11.31 1.71 27.52
CA PHE A 630 10.03 1.24 28.05
C PHE A 630 9.57 2.08 29.25
N LEU A 631 10.47 2.36 30.21
CA LEU A 631 10.14 3.18 31.38
C LEU A 631 9.78 4.62 30.99
N ASN A 632 10.47 5.21 30.01
CA ASN A 632 10.12 6.51 29.48
C ASN A 632 8.74 6.50 28.79
N GLU A 633 8.48 5.51 27.95
CA GLU A 633 7.21 5.33 27.22
C GLU A 633 6.02 5.10 28.17
N LEU A 634 6.18 4.20 29.16
CA LEU A 634 5.18 3.94 30.21
C LEU A 634 4.92 5.20 31.06
N SER A 635 5.98 5.92 31.43
CA SER A 635 5.87 7.15 32.22
C SER A 635 5.15 8.26 31.43
N GLU A 636 5.36 8.34 30.12
CA GLU A 636 4.62 9.26 29.25
C GLU A 636 3.12 8.95 29.24
N ILE A 637 2.75 7.67 29.15
CA ILE A 637 1.35 7.23 29.25
C ILE A 637 0.75 7.60 30.61
N ILE A 638 1.45 7.29 31.71
CA ILE A 638 0.99 7.58 33.07
C ILE A 638 0.85 9.10 33.29
N GLY A 639 1.81 9.89 32.80
CA GLY A 639 1.76 11.35 32.85
C GLY A 639 0.56 11.91 32.07
N ALA A 640 0.30 11.39 30.87
CA ALA A 640 -0.83 11.82 30.03
C ALA A 640 -2.20 11.44 30.63
N ARG A 641 -2.28 10.29 31.32
CA ARG A 641 -3.48 9.90 32.11
C ARG A 641 -3.69 10.80 33.31
N ASN A 642 -2.61 11.30 33.90
CA ASN A 642 -2.61 12.13 35.09
C ASN A 642 -3.39 11.54 36.28
N ASN A 643 -3.28 10.22 36.48
CA ASN A 643 -3.83 9.59 37.69
C ASN A 643 -2.88 9.84 38.88
N LYS A 644 -3.37 10.54 39.92
CA LYS A 644 -2.55 10.96 41.08
C LYS A 644 -1.80 9.80 41.74
N THR A 645 -2.42 8.64 41.87
CA THR A 645 -1.81 7.45 42.48
C THR A 645 -0.70 6.90 41.61
N GLN A 646 -0.94 6.79 40.30
CA GLN A 646 0.06 6.27 39.36
C GLN A 646 1.27 7.20 39.23
N VAL A 647 1.04 8.51 39.12
CA VAL A 647 2.13 9.50 39.02
C VAL A 647 3.01 9.48 40.27
N ARG A 648 2.41 9.45 41.47
CA ARG A 648 3.16 9.35 42.74
C ARG A 648 4.01 8.07 42.79
N LYS A 649 3.46 6.93 42.39
CA LYS A 649 4.20 5.67 42.32
C LYS A 649 5.42 5.76 41.39
N MET A 650 5.28 6.42 40.23
CA MET A 650 6.41 6.63 39.31
C MET A 650 7.46 7.59 39.88
N ILE A 651 7.05 8.66 40.58
CA ILE A 651 7.98 9.57 41.29
C ILE A 651 8.74 8.84 42.40
N ASP A 652 8.06 7.96 43.14
CA ASP A 652 8.68 7.14 44.20
C ASP A 652 9.69 6.16 43.60
N LEU A 653 9.36 5.53 42.46
CA LEU A 653 10.29 4.67 41.72
C LEU A 653 11.52 5.46 41.26
N ALA A 654 11.32 6.63 40.64
CA ALA A 654 12.41 7.50 40.19
C ALA A 654 13.30 7.95 41.35
N SER A 655 12.75 8.13 42.56
CA SER A 655 13.51 8.48 43.76
C SER A 655 14.42 7.32 44.23
N LYS A 656 14.03 6.07 43.98
CA LYS A 656 14.81 4.87 44.34
C LYS A 656 15.82 4.47 43.26
N ALA A 657 15.57 4.81 41.99
CA ALA A 657 16.32 4.34 40.82
C ALA A 657 17.46 5.27 40.37
N SER A 658 18.26 5.80 41.31
CA SER A 658 19.23 6.89 41.05
C SER A 658 20.48 6.51 40.25
N GLN A 659 20.73 5.24 39.93
CA GLN A 659 22.03 4.78 39.42
C GLN A 659 22.08 4.32 37.95
N ASP A 660 20.94 4.16 37.26
CA ASP A 660 20.88 3.39 36.01
C ASP A 660 20.14 4.09 34.84
N GLY A 661 20.07 5.43 34.83
CA GLY A 661 19.35 6.20 33.80
C GLY A 661 17.82 6.15 33.89
N TRP A 662 17.27 5.24 34.71
CA TRP A 662 15.83 5.08 34.96
C TRP A 662 15.20 6.35 35.53
N GLN A 663 15.86 7.02 36.47
CA GLN A 663 15.38 8.29 37.01
C GLN A 663 15.20 9.33 35.89
N SER A 664 16.17 9.45 34.98
CA SER A 664 16.07 10.35 33.82
C SER A 664 14.92 9.94 32.89
N ALA A 665 14.81 8.66 32.56
CA ALA A 665 13.75 8.12 31.70
C ALA A 665 12.35 8.39 32.28
N ILE A 666 12.13 8.11 33.56
CA ILE A 666 10.85 8.32 34.22
C ILE A 666 10.49 9.81 34.28
N VAL A 667 11.43 10.67 34.68
CA VAL A 667 11.20 12.12 34.77
C VAL A 667 10.88 12.70 33.39
N LYS A 668 11.62 12.31 32.34
CA LYS A 668 11.36 12.73 30.96
C LYS A 668 9.99 12.28 30.48
N GLY A 669 9.68 10.99 30.66
CA GLY A 669 8.41 10.40 30.25
C GLY A 669 7.23 11.08 30.95
N LEU A 670 7.21 11.12 32.28
CA LEU A 670 6.15 11.77 33.06
C LEU A 670 5.97 13.22 32.61
N SER A 671 7.06 13.97 32.49
CA SER A 671 7.00 15.38 32.10
C SER A 671 6.42 15.57 30.70
N LYS A 672 6.78 14.70 29.74
CA LYS A 672 6.23 14.71 28.39
C LYS A 672 4.74 14.35 28.39
N GLY A 673 4.35 13.36 29.18
CA GLY A 673 2.94 12.99 29.35
C GLY A 673 2.09 14.11 29.94
N LEU A 674 2.58 14.77 31.00
CA LEU A 674 1.90 15.89 31.66
C LEU A 674 1.69 17.10 30.74
N GLN A 675 2.51 17.27 29.69
CA GLN A 675 2.28 18.31 28.67
C GLN A 675 1.01 18.08 27.85
N ASN A 676 0.53 16.83 27.78
CA ASN A 676 -0.63 16.42 26.99
C ASN A 676 -1.93 16.39 27.81
N ILE A 677 -1.90 16.79 29.08
CA ILE A 677 -3.13 16.91 29.88
C ILE A 677 -4.04 17.96 29.25
N LYS A 678 -5.34 17.66 29.24
CA LYS A 678 -6.38 18.60 28.83
C LYS A 678 -6.21 19.92 29.61
N ASP A 679 -6.21 21.04 28.89
CA ASP A 679 -6.04 22.40 29.44
C ASP A 679 -4.63 22.77 29.95
N ALA A 680 -3.59 22.00 29.61
CA ALA A 680 -2.20 22.40 29.87
C ALA A 680 -1.83 23.66 29.05
N GLY A 681 -1.80 24.81 29.73
CA GLY A 681 -1.39 26.10 29.16
C GLY A 681 0.09 26.16 28.77
N ASN A 682 0.46 27.17 27.98
CA ASN A 682 1.84 27.35 27.48
C ASN A 682 2.89 27.46 28.59
N GLU A 683 2.56 28.09 29.73
CA GLU A 683 3.47 28.21 30.87
C GLU A 683 3.78 26.83 31.47
N THR A 684 2.76 26.00 31.68
CA THR A 684 2.90 24.62 32.17
C THR A 684 3.78 23.79 31.22
N LYS A 685 3.51 23.87 29.91
CA LYS A 685 4.31 23.17 28.91
C LYS A 685 5.77 23.64 28.91
N GLY A 686 6.01 24.94 29.08
CA GLY A 686 7.34 25.52 29.21
C GLY A 686 8.11 24.99 30.41
N LYS A 687 7.49 24.96 31.60
CA LYS A 687 8.10 24.40 32.82
C LYS A 687 8.44 22.92 32.67
N LEU A 688 7.51 22.12 32.15
CA LEU A 688 7.73 20.70 31.90
C LEU A 688 8.84 20.45 30.86
N LYS A 689 8.96 21.30 29.85
CA LYS A 689 10.06 21.22 28.87
C LYS A 689 11.42 21.50 29.53
N ALA A 690 11.50 22.49 30.43
CA ALA A 690 12.72 22.76 31.19
C ALA A 690 13.11 21.57 32.08
N ILE A 691 12.14 20.92 32.73
CA ILE A 691 12.37 19.69 33.52
C ILE A 691 12.90 18.56 32.63
N ILE A 692 12.38 18.38 31.40
CA ILE A 692 12.88 17.37 30.45
C ILE A 692 14.35 17.65 30.07
N GLU A 693 14.69 18.91 29.80
CA GLU A 693 16.06 19.32 29.47
C GLU A 693 17.01 19.09 30.66
N GLU A 694 16.58 19.46 31.87
CA GLU A 694 17.34 19.22 33.11
C GLU A 694 17.50 17.72 33.40
N ALA A 695 16.50 16.90 33.10
CA ALA A 695 16.59 15.45 33.29
C ALA A 695 17.68 14.80 32.41
N GLY A 696 18.07 15.46 31.31
CA GLY A 696 19.22 15.05 30.49
C GLY A 696 20.59 15.47 31.05
N LYS A 697 20.62 16.39 32.04
CA LYS A 697 21.84 16.95 32.65
C LYS A 697 22.00 16.45 34.10
N GLU A 698 21.04 16.77 34.96
CA GLU A 698 21.01 16.43 36.39
C GLU A 698 19.65 15.83 36.76
N SER A 699 19.50 14.52 36.59
CA SER A 699 18.20 13.84 36.81
C SER A 699 17.63 14.00 38.22
N ALA A 700 18.50 14.11 39.24
CA ALA A 700 18.08 14.29 40.62
C ALA A 700 17.43 15.66 40.84
N LYS A 701 18.02 16.71 40.24
CA LYS A 701 17.47 18.07 40.27
C LYS A 701 16.14 18.13 39.53
N ALA A 702 16.09 17.55 38.32
CA ALA A 702 14.86 17.49 37.54
C ALA A 702 13.72 16.74 38.26
N LEU A 703 14.04 15.70 39.03
CA LEU A 703 13.06 14.99 39.84
C LEU A 703 12.47 15.88 40.96
N GLU A 704 13.29 16.67 41.64
CA GLU A 704 12.81 17.62 42.66
C GLU A 704 11.96 18.74 42.07
N GLU A 705 12.34 19.24 40.88
CA GLU A 705 11.53 20.19 40.12
C GLU A 705 10.18 19.59 39.71
N LEU A 706 10.16 18.33 39.25
CA LEU A 706 8.93 17.61 38.90
C LEU A 706 8.03 17.39 40.12
N LYS A 707 8.59 17.01 41.28
CA LYS A 707 7.84 16.88 42.54
C LYS A 707 7.18 18.19 42.96
N THR A 708 7.95 19.28 42.91
CA THR A 708 7.47 20.63 43.22
C THR A 708 6.35 21.04 42.27
N PHE A 709 6.57 20.86 40.97
CA PHE A 709 5.57 21.14 39.94
C PHE A 709 4.28 20.34 40.16
N TYR A 710 4.39 19.02 40.30
CA TYR A 710 3.22 18.14 40.40
C TYR A 710 2.40 18.41 41.66
N SER A 711 3.06 18.73 42.78
CA SER A 711 2.38 19.10 44.03
C SER A 711 1.54 20.38 43.85
N SER A 712 2.06 21.37 43.14
CA SER A 712 1.36 22.64 42.89
C SER A 712 0.09 22.53 42.03
N ILE A 713 -0.03 21.46 41.23
CA ILE A 713 -1.19 21.21 40.38
C ILE A 713 -2.11 20.12 40.93
N ALA A 714 -1.63 19.24 41.82
CA ALA A 714 -2.43 18.17 42.42
C ALA A 714 -3.32 18.66 43.57
N GLU A 715 -3.04 19.84 44.13
CA GLU A 715 -3.84 20.53 45.16
C GLU A 715 -4.97 21.40 44.57
N LYS A 716 -4.94 21.65 43.26
CA LYS A 716 -6.04 22.23 42.48
C LYS A 716 -6.88 21.12 41.87
#